data_AF-A0A8J6EC67-F1
#
_entry.id   AF-A0A8J6EC67-F1
#
_cell.length_a   1.000
_cell.length_b   1.000
_cell.length_c   1.000
_cell.angle_alpha   90.00
_cell.angle_beta   90.00
_cell.angle_gamma   90.00
#
_symmetry.space_group_name_H-M   'P 1'
#
loop_
_entity.id
_entity.type
_entity.pdbx_description
1 polymer ?
#
loop_
_entity_poly.entity_id
_entity_poly.type
_entity_poly.pdbx_seq_one_letter_code
_entity_poly.pdbx_strand_id
1 'polypeptide(L)'
;MEQRRRQCLQMDALLVAASITYLGCLPWTRCTTLLAKWWSLCHGDEVSMDIDDLREALDSPNQDLSVPNHLLELLGDPSMRMAWQKERLPMNTETLTRAALLQASGFYSALRPTLILDPDLRAERWLQVLRCMGDRRRGKMSPFGVCGDDHGQRRLDVILEPCVIDASDMKLAQRLSSAAEHGLCVLIREVERMPSCLEIVRSLQCRQEGQLHAVLSLKSQDPPSAPVPPDDQASTCLQVFLSTNLPLSSFVKEVGTSLLKEVTVVDLSLGSSGLEEELLQDILLLKHPRLQEERWSLSWNALQLMAELRSTQNRLLDYILSGTGRLVEDEDFLKEMSSCEEVQASLRPSLLDVKALQQRIGEHMTPYMCVAQHCGYLYLRLQEVSRLSPHYNFPASSVLHWAHVALHSPGESGCELEKVLTRGVLTRVLPMIAEEHRPLLHVLLAVGKPHPLEWFSFLGLTYKSISETSSSCIQRPLWVDVRAWEKLAQLEKLSTFQGIRSSLSLQTKQWQEYFALRSTVIGPLPCSSFSHLTLFQAAILWRILRPECLDLVLSHLTTCILGPEPEDSCEEDDAISQSDPQAPVLFLLPQVSPDLPFNYILHIARKRGKEVKILSWSETLPTKTMSDTLLKSQRDGQWILMNWHPRLASLLLAKEDKMTADYRLCVVAEEESLPSVPVALTSGSGSTPCALRLTIRDVVLQSCLDAAEDVGVQNPLTLKLLILHCILLIRQDYGHYIQRRMYYWGHRDLKNVLHAARMVMAQYQDCSEALSFITGAVIYGGHIVEDEDAQSVMAVVQHCLQELDQPGSQGHSHMMAVLLAGGGPGKSCL
;
A
#
# COMPACT_ATOMS: atom_id res chain seq x y z
N MET A 1 -11.78 35.53 -33.25
CA MET A 1 -12.25 35.17 -31.89
C MET A 1 -13.07 33.88 -31.91
N GLU A 2 -14.19 33.80 -32.64
CA GLU A 2 -15.00 32.57 -32.75
C GLU A 2 -14.24 31.35 -33.29
N GLN A 3 -13.34 31.54 -34.26
CA GLN A 3 -12.56 30.44 -34.85
C GLN A 3 -11.53 29.87 -33.86
N ARG A 4 -10.84 30.72 -33.08
CA ARG A 4 -10.00 30.30 -31.94
C ARG A 4 -10.84 29.64 -30.84
N ARG A 5 -12.04 30.14 -30.56
CA ARG A 5 -12.94 29.57 -29.55
C ARG A 5 -13.46 28.18 -29.96
N ARG A 6 -13.78 27.96 -31.23
CA ARG A 6 -14.16 26.63 -31.77
C ARG A 6 -12.99 25.65 -31.72
N GLN A 7 -11.77 26.11 -32.00
CA GLN A 7 -10.56 25.29 -31.86
C GLN A 7 -10.30 24.91 -30.40
N CYS A 8 -10.34 25.88 -29.47
CA CYS A 8 -10.17 25.59 -28.03
C CYS A 8 -11.26 24.66 -27.49
N LEU A 9 -12.53 24.85 -27.88
CA LEU A 9 -13.63 23.96 -27.48
C LEU A 9 -13.44 22.52 -27.96
N GLN A 10 -12.95 22.32 -29.19
CA GLN A 10 -12.64 20.99 -29.71
C GLN A 10 -11.47 20.35 -28.95
N MET A 11 -10.44 21.12 -28.63
CA MET A 11 -9.28 20.68 -27.84
C MET A 11 -9.69 20.29 -26.41
N ASP A 12 -10.44 21.17 -25.73
CA ASP A 12 -10.93 20.92 -24.36
C ASP A 12 -11.88 19.71 -24.32
N ALA A 13 -12.76 19.56 -25.33
CA ALA A 13 -13.63 18.40 -25.44
C ALA A 13 -12.86 17.09 -25.66
N LEU A 14 -11.79 17.11 -26.47
CA LEU A 14 -10.91 15.95 -26.65
C LEU A 14 -10.18 15.59 -25.36
N LEU A 15 -9.65 16.59 -24.64
CA LEU A 15 -8.98 16.40 -23.36
C LEU A 15 -9.93 15.77 -22.32
N VAL A 16 -11.15 16.31 -22.21
CA VAL A 16 -12.19 15.78 -21.32
C VAL A 16 -12.61 14.37 -21.73
N ALA A 17 -12.82 14.12 -23.02
CA ALA A 17 -13.20 12.80 -23.53
C ALA A 17 -12.11 11.76 -23.25
N ALA A 18 -10.84 12.07 -23.54
CA ALA A 18 -9.71 11.19 -23.23
C ALA A 18 -9.63 10.91 -21.72
N SER A 19 -9.85 11.95 -20.90
CA SER A 19 -9.79 11.85 -19.45
C SER A 19 -10.84 10.92 -18.86
N ILE A 20 -12.10 11.05 -19.31
CA ILE A 20 -13.22 10.24 -18.84
C ILE A 20 -13.14 8.80 -19.39
N THR A 21 -12.62 8.61 -20.61
CA THR A 21 -12.64 7.31 -21.28
C THR A 21 -11.57 6.34 -20.80
N TYR A 22 -10.33 6.80 -20.56
CA TYR A 22 -9.25 5.88 -20.18
C TYR A 22 -8.19 6.44 -19.23
N LEU A 23 -8.05 7.76 -19.05
CA LEU A 23 -7.05 8.26 -18.09
C LEU A 23 -7.47 7.98 -16.64
N GLY A 24 -8.77 7.85 -16.36
CA GLY A 24 -9.28 7.56 -15.03
C GLY A 24 -8.70 6.31 -14.35
N CYS A 25 -8.28 5.30 -15.11
CA CYS A 25 -7.77 4.03 -14.55
C CYS A 25 -6.25 3.99 -14.33
N LEU A 26 -5.53 5.05 -14.74
CA LEU A 26 -4.08 5.06 -14.70
C LEU A 26 -3.57 5.67 -13.36
N PRO A 27 -2.37 5.26 -12.91
CA PRO A 27 -1.69 5.92 -11.79
C PRO A 27 -1.48 7.41 -12.09
N TRP A 28 -1.57 8.26 -11.06
CA TRP A 28 -1.50 9.71 -11.22
C TRP A 28 -0.31 10.21 -12.05
N THR A 29 0.89 9.67 -11.83
CA THR A 29 2.10 10.03 -12.60
C THR A 29 1.99 9.72 -14.09
N ARG A 30 1.29 8.64 -14.46
CA ARG A 30 1.00 8.30 -15.86
C ARG A 30 -0.15 9.14 -16.43
N CYS A 31 -1.11 9.52 -15.60
CA CYS A 31 -2.16 10.45 -16.02
C CYS A 31 -1.58 11.81 -16.37
N THR A 32 -0.71 12.37 -15.52
CA THR A 32 -0.12 13.70 -15.75
C THR A 32 0.77 13.72 -16.98
N THR A 33 1.56 12.66 -17.22
CA THR A 33 2.38 12.56 -18.43
C THR A 33 1.50 12.51 -19.68
N LEU A 34 0.47 11.66 -19.70
CA LEU A 34 -0.44 11.56 -20.84
C LEU A 34 -1.28 12.83 -21.04
N LEU A 35 -1.72 13.48 -19.97
CA LEU A 35 -2.41 14.78 -20.05
C LEU A 35 -1.52 15.84 -20.69
N ALA A 36 -0.24 15.89 -20.32
CA ALA A 36 0.72 16.78 -20.94
C ALA A 36 0.92 16.44 -22.43
N LYS A 37 1.01 15.16 -22.80
CA LYS A 37 1.08 14.73 -24.21
C LYS A 37 -0.16 15.12 -25.01
N TRP A 38 -1.35 14.91 -24.45
CA TRP A 38 -2.61 15.39 -25.05
C TRP A 38 -2.63 16.90 -25.21
N TRP A 39 -2.15 17.62 -24.20
CA TRP A 39 -2.04 19.07 -24.26
C TRP A 39 -1.15 19.50 -25.42
N SER A 40 0.07 18.97 -25.54
CA SER A 40 0.99 19.24 -26.65
C SER A 40 0.40 18.86 -28.02
N LEU A 41 -0.22 17.69 -28.14
CA LEU A 41 -0.91 17.26 -29.37
C LEU A 41 -2.03 18.22 -29.77
N CYS A 42 -2.84 18.65 -28.82
CA CYS A 42 -3.90 19.63 -29.07
C CYS A 42 -3.33 20.98 -29.56
N HIS A 43 -2.10 21.33 -29.17
CA HIS A 43 -1.40 22.55 -29.61
C HIS A 43 -0.66 22.38 -30.95
N GLY A 44 -0.66 21.17 -31.53
CA GLY A 44 -0.11 20.88 -32.86
C GLY A 44 1.31 20.30 -32.86
N ASP A 45 1.85 19.90 -31.70
CA ASP A 45 3.17 19.27 -31.60
C ASP A 45 3.10 17.79 -32.01
N GLU A 46 4.13 17.28 -32.71
CA GLU A 46 4.28 15.85 -32.98
C GLU A 46 4.88 15.14 -31.76
N VAL A 47 4.01 14.56 -30.92
CA VAL A 47 4.42 13.85 -29.70
C VAL A 47 4.00 12.37 -29.79
N SER A 48 4.92 11.47 -29.45
CA SER A 48 4.59 10.04 -29.35
C SER A 48 3.69 9.78 -28.15
N MET A 49 2.56 9.11 -28.37
CA MET A 49 1.64 8.69 -27.32
C MET A 49 2.09 7.43 -26.57
N ASP A 50 3.27 6.88 -26.89
CA ASP A 50 3.82 5.74 -26.15
C ASP A 50 4.18 6.16 -24.72
N ILE A 51 3.70 5.35 -23.77
CA ILE A 51 3.79 5.61 -22.33
C ILE A 51 5.20 5.31 -21.78
N ASP A 52 5.96 4.45 -22.46
CA ASP A 52 7.25 3.94 -22.00
C ASP A 52 8.45 4.47 -22.83
N ASP A 53 8.32 5.62 -23.49
CA ASP A 53 9.44 6.22 -24.25
C ASP A 53 10.52 6.76 -23.30
N LEU A 54 11.55 5.94 -23.06
CA LEU A 54 12.69 6.26 -22.19
C LEU A 54 13.50 7.49 -22.65
N ARG A 55 13.33 7.96 -23.90
CA ARG A 55 14.02 9.15 -24.40
C ARG A 55 13.53 10.43 -23.71
N GLU A 56 12.23 10.57 -23.47
CA GLU A 56 11.65 11.74 -22.80
C GLU A 56 12.04 11.83 -21.32
N ALA A 57 12.22 10.69 -20.64
CA ALA A 57 12.68 10.65 -19.24
C ALA A 57 14.10 11.22 -19.04
N LEU A 58 14.89 11.31 -20.11
CA LEU A 58 16.22 11.92 -20.12
C LEU A 58 16.20 13.40 -20.54
N ASP A 59 15.18 13.82 -21.31
CA ASP A 59 15.16 15.13 -21.98
C ASP A 59 14.28 16.19 -21.28
N SER A 60 13.33 15.84 -20.41
CA SER A 60 12.43 16.81 -19.76
C SER A 60 12.37 16.69 -18.22
N PRO A 61 13.12 17.51 -17.47
CA PRO A 61 13.01 17.56 -16.00
C PRO A 61 11.81 18.39 -15.49
N ASN A 62 11.14 19.17 -16.35
CA ASN A 62 10.03 20.04 -15.97
C ASN A 62 8.77 19.68 -16.77
N GLN A 63 7.89 18.87 -16.19
CA GLN A 63 6.52 18.74 -16.69
C GLN A 63 5.73 19.97 -16.26
N ASP A 64 5.04 20.62 -17.19
CA ASP A 64 4.16 21.75 -16.88
C ASP A 64 3.01 21.30 -15.97
N LEU A 65 3.10 21.66 -14.68
CA LEU A 65 2.12 21.34 -13.63
C LEU A 65 0.76 22.06 -13.81
N SER A 66 0.57 22.82 -14.89
CA SER A 66 -0.63 23.63 -15.15
C SER A 66 -1.78 22.83 -15.77
N VAL A 67 -1.50 21.75 -16.51
CA VAL A 67 -2.51 20.98 -17.26
C VAL A 67 -3.57 20.33 -16.35
N PRO A 68 -3.21 19.70 -15.20
CA PRO A 68 -4.22 19.14 -14.30
C PRO A 68 -5.15 20.19 -13.70
N ASN A 69 -4.64 21.40 -13.43
CA ASN A 69 -5.46 22.50 -12.92
C ASN A 69 -6.46 22.99 -13.98
N HIS A 70 -6.05 23.03 -15.25
CA HIS A 70 -6.96 23.33 -16.37
C HIS A 70 -8.07 22.28 -16.49
N LEU A 71 -7.72 20.98 -16.42
CA LEU A 71 -8.72 19.90 -16.43
C LEU A 71 -9.71 20.03 -15.26
N LEU A 72 -9.22 20.36 -14.06
CA LEU A 72 -10.05 20.59 -12.89
C LEU A 72 -10.96 21.82 -13.04
N GLU A 73 -10.56 22.85 -13.80
CA GLU A 73 -11.40 24.01 -14.12
C GLU A 73 -12.48 23.72 -15.17
N LEU A 74 -12.19 22.79 -16.09
CA LEU A 74 -13.13 22.31 -17.10
C LEU A 74 -14.17 21.35 -16.51
N LEU A 75 -13.73 20.40 -15.68
CA LEU A 75 -14.61 19.39 -15.08
C LEU A 75 -15.29 19.85 -13.79
N GLY A 76 -14.65 20.74 -13.03
CA GLY A 76 -15.07 21.12 -11.68
C GLY A 76 -15.76 22.48 -11.62
N ASP A 77 -16.93 22.49 -10.97
CA ASP A 77 -17.68 23.71 -10.62
C ASP A 77 -17.11 24.31 -9.30
N PRO A 78 -16.95 25.65 -9.17
CA PRO A 78 -16.57 26.27 -7.89
C PRO A 78 -17.49 25.89 -6.72
N SER A 79 -18.80 25.69 -6.97
CA SER A 79 -19.75 25.25 -5.95
C SER A 79 -19.44 23.86 -5.40
N MET A 80 -18.89 22.99 -6.24
CA MET A 80 -18.47 21.64 -5.89
C MET A 80 -17.21 21.63 -5.04
N ARG A 81 -16.22 22.44 -5.40
CA ARG A 81 -15.00 22.58 -4.58
C ARG A 81 -15.33 23.15 -3.19
N MET A 82 -16.25 24.10 -3.11
CA MET A 82 -16.75 24.59 -1.83
C MET A 82 -17.47 23.50 -1.03
N ALA A 83 -18.33 22.69 -1.67
CA ALA A 83 -19.01 21.59 -0.98
C ALA A 83 -18.02 20.57 -0.39
N TRP A 84 -16.98 20.20 -1.13
CA TRP A 84 -15.93 19.30 -0.63
C TRP A 84 -15.09 19.92 0.48
N GLN A 85 -14.74 21.20 0.36
CA GLN A 85 -14.05 21.94 1.42
C GLN A 85 -14.87 21.97 2.71
N LYS A 86 -16.20 22.13 2.59
CA LYS A 86 -17.11 22.14 3.73
C LYS A 86 -17.09 20.82 4.50
N GLU A 87 -17.03 19.71 3.77
CA GLU A 87 -16.91 18.36 4.33
C GLU A 87 -15.46 17.98 4.68
N ARG A 88 -14.51 18.94 4.61
CA ARG A 88 -13.10 18.79 4.99
C ARG A 88 -12.38 17.64 4.27
N LEU A 89 -12.75 17.42 3.00
CA LEU A 89 -12.07 16.45 2.14
C LEU A 89 -10.69 16.98 1.69
N PRO A 90 -9.75 16.10 1.30
CA PRO A 90 -8.42 16.51 0.84
C PRO A 90 -8.49 17.34 -0.43
N MET A 91 -7.78 18.47 -0.43
CA MET A 91 -7.87 19.48 -1.50
C MET A 91 -6.62 19.53 -2.38
N ASN A 92 -5.80 18.48 -2.39
CA ASN A 92 -4.68 18.39 -3.33
C ASN A 92 -5.18 18.19 -4.77
N THR A 93 -4.35 18.58 -5.74
CA THR A 93 -4.73 18.58 -7.17
C THR A 93 -5.10 17.19 -7.67
N GLU A 94 -4.38 16.16 -7.24
CA GLU A 94 -4.64 14.75 -7.59
C GLU A 94 -6.04 14.29 -7.14
N THR A 95 -6.37 14.45 -5.85
CA THR A 95 -7.66 13.98 -5.32
C THR A 95 -8.83 14.75 -5.92
N LEU A 96 -8.70 16.07 -6.06
CA LEU A 96 -9.72 16.92 -6.67
C LEU A 96 -9.95 16.54 -8.14
N THR A 97 -8.89 16.26 -8.89
CA THR A 97 -9.01 15.84 -10.30
C THR A 97 -9.69 14.47 -10.41
N ARG A 98 -9.28 13.50 -9.57
CA ARG A 98 -9.90 12.17 -9.52
C ARG A 98 -11.38 12.24 -9.11
N ALA A 99 -11.72 13.09 -8.16
CA ALA A 99 -13.10 13.30 -7.73
C ALA A 99 -13.95 14.03 -8.80
N ALA A 100 -13.36 14.96 -9.55
CA ALA A 100 -14.02 15.59 -10.69
C ALA A 100 -14.27 14.58 -11.82
N LEU A 101 -13.31 13.69 -12.09
CA LEU A 101 -13.49 12.58 -13.04
C LEU A 101 -14.57 11.59 -12.59
N LEU A 102 -14.64 11.27 -11.30
CA LEU A 102 -15.68 10.44 -10.73
C LEU A 102 -17.07 11.03 -11.02
N GLN A 103 -17.28 12.32 -10.75
CA GLN A 103 -18.54 12.98 -11.04
C GLN A 103 -18.83 13.01 -12.55
N ALA A 104 -17.84 13.39 -13.35
CA ALA A 104 -17.97 13.47 -14.80
C ALA A 104 -18.40 12.11 -15.39
N SER A 105 -17.80 11.02 -14.93
CA SER A 105 -18.17 9.65 -15.33
C SER A 105 -19.61 9.29 -14.93
N GLY A 106 -20.10 9.79 -13.80
CA GLY A 106 -21.46 9.57 -13.32
C GLY A 106 -22.55 10.10 -14.25
N PHE A 107 -22.27 11.16 -15.04
CA PHE A 107 -23.20 11.65 -16.07
C PHE A 107 -23.34 10.69 -17.25
N TYR A 108 -22.32 9.87 -17.51
CA TYR A 108 -22.31 8.87 -18.58
C TYR A 108 -22.63 7.46 -18.08
N SER A 109 -23.01 7.32 -16.80
CA SER A 109 -23.32 6.03 -16.16
C SER A 109 -24.42 5.24 -16.86
N ALA A 110 -25.32 5.91 -17.58
CA ALA A 110 -26.36 5.28 -18.39
C ALA A 110 -25.82 4.46 -19.58
N LEU A 111 -24.68 4.88 -20.16
CA LEU A 111 -24.03 4.19 -21.28
C LEU A 111 -23.05 3.12 -20.79
N ARG A 112 -22.29 3.43 -19.74
CA ARG A 112 -21.35 2.50 -19.08
C ARG A 112 -21.29 2.82 -17.59
N PRO A 113 -21.58 1.84 -16.70
CA PRO A 113 -21.44 2.06 -15.27
C PRO A 113 -19.98 2.29 -14.89
N THR A 114 -19.76 3.19 -13.92
CA THR A 114 -18.43 3.50 -13.42
C THR A 114 -17.99 2.48 -12.38
N LEU A 115 -16.88 1.78 -12.64
CA LEU A 115 -16.14 1.00 -11.66
C LEU A 115 -15.10 1.88 -10.97
N ILE A 116 -15.22 1.99 -9.67
CA ILE A 116 -14.34 2.74 -8.79
C ILE A 116 -13.35 1.76 -8.16
N LEU A 117 -12.05 1.98 -8.40
CA LEU A 117 -11.01 1.33 -7.62
C LEU A 117 -10.82 2.13 -6.34
N ASP A 118 -11.24 1.59 -5.21
CA ASP A 118 -11.30 2.28 -3.92
C ASP A 118 -10.70 1.44 -2.79
N PRO A 119 -9.38 1.13 -2.86
CA PRO A 119 -8.70 0.35 -1.82
C PRO A 119 -8.76 1.02 -0.44
N ASP A 120 -9.03 2.33 -0.39
CA ASP A 120 -9.04 3.15 0.82
C ASP A 120 -10.45 3.50 1.33
N LEU A 121 -11.51 2.95 0.72
CA LEU A 121 -12.92 3.13 1.14
C LEU A 121 -13.39 4.59 1.20
N ARG A 122 -12.97 5.42 0.24
CA ARG A 122 -13.25 6.86 0.21
C ARG A 122 -14.39 7.23 -0.73
N ALA A 123 -14.78 6.36 -1.66
CA ALA A 123 -15.81 6.63 -2.66
C ALA A 123 -17.12 7.09 -2.01
N GLU A 124 -17.50 6.48 -0.88
CA GLU A 124 -18.70 6.85 -0.14
C GLU A 124 -18.69 8.33 0.28
N ARG A 125 -17.60 8.80 0.90
CA ARG A 125 -17.45 10.19 1.35
C ARG A 125 -17.58 11.17 0.19
N TRP A 126 -16.93 10.88 -0.94
CA TRP A 126 -16.98 11.75 -2.13
C TRP A 126 -18.37 11.77 -2.78
N LEU A 127 -19.03 10.61 -2.89
CA LEU A 127 -20.36 10.49 -3.49
C LEU A 127 -21.46 11.11 -2.62
N GLN A 128 -21.34 11.07 -1.29
CA GLN A 128 -22.25 11.75 -0.36
C GLN A 128 -22.34 13.25 -0.69
N VAL A 129 -21.20 13.92 -0.89
CA VAL A 129 -21.18 15.36 -1.19
C VAL A 129 -21.81 15.68 -2.54
N LEU A 130 -21.52 14.87 -3.57
CA LEU A 130 -22.06 15.05 -4.92
C LEU A 130 -23.60 14.99 -4.93
N ARG A 131 -24.18 14.14 -4.09
CA ARG A 131 -25.63 14.02 -3.98
C ARG A 131 -26.27 15.23 -3.29
N CYS A 132 -25.72 15.69 -2.16
CA CYS A 132 -26.21 16.88 -1.45
C CYS A 132 -26.31 18.10 -2.38
N MET A 133 -25.44 18.20 -3.38
CA MET A 133 -25.52 19.24 -4.41
C MET A 133 -26.64 19.01 -5.43
N GLY A 134 -26.85 17.77 -5.87
CA GLY A 134 -27.94 17.41 -6.78
C GLY A 134 -29.32 17.68 -6.20
N ASP A 135 -29.52 17.37 -4.91
CA ASP A 135 -30.79 17.59 -4.21
C ASP A 135 -31.10 19.09 -4.00
N ARG A 136 -30.07 19.93 -3.78
CA ARG A 136 -30.21 21.40 -3.77
C ARG A 136 -30.59 21.97 -5.12
N ARG A 137 -30.00 21.47 -6.22
CA ARG A 137 -30.35 21.89 -7.60
C ARG A 137 -31.79 21.51 -7.97
N ARG A 138 -32.33 20.42 -7.40
CA ARG A 138 -33.72 19.98 -7.59
C ARG A 138 -34.72 20.63 -6.61
N GLY A 139 -34.29 21.59 -5.78
CA GLY A 139 -35.17 22.29 -4.84
C GLY A 139 -35.73 21.43 -3.70
N LYS A 140 -35.15 20.26 -3.43
CA LYS A 140 -35.65 19.30 -2.43
C LYS A 140 -35.18 19.56 -0.99
N MET A 141 -34.32 20.56 -0.76
CA MET A 141 -33.89 21.00 0.58
C MET A 141 -34.15 22.49 0.79
N SER A 142 -34.65 22.88 1.97
CA SER A 142 -34.81 24.28 2.36
C SER A 142 -33.44 24.95 2.62
N PRO A 143 -33.30 26.28 2.47
CA PRO A 143 -31.99 26.95 2.44
C PRO A 143 -31.33 27.13 3.81
N PHE A 144 -32.00 26.80 4.92
CA PHE A 144 -31.51 27.02 6.28
C PHE A 144 -31.82 25.83 7.18
N GLY A 145 -30.85 24.94 7.33
CA GLY A 145 -30.82 23.91 8.36
C GLY A 145 -29.49 23.99 9.09
N VAL A 146 -29.45 24.79 10.14
CA VAL A 146 -28.36 24.81 11.13
C VAL A 146 -28.58 23.60 12.04
N CYS A 147 -27.61 22.69 12.12
CA CYS A 147 -27.58 21.69 13.19
C CYS A 147 -27.26 22.42 14.50
N GLY A 148 -28.30 22.71 15.27
CA GLY A 148 -28.21 23.07 16.68
C GLY A 148 -29.03 22.07 17.49
N ASP A 149 -28.45 21.61 18.59
CA ASP A 149 -29.06 20.74 19.59
C ASP A 149 -30.39 21.30 20.10
N ASP A 150 -31.47 20.50 20.10
CA ASP A 150 -32.24 20.16 21.31
C ASP A 150 -33.52 19.36 21.00
N HIS A 151 -33.70 18.30 21.80
CA HIS A 151 -34.91 17.58 22.18
C HIS A 151 -36.15 17.50 21.24
N GLY A 152 -36.31 16.33 20.62
CA GLY A 152 -37.47 15.48 20.85
C GLY A 152 -38.81 15.87 20.20
N GLN A 153 -38.98 15.56 18.91
CA GLN A 153 -40.27 15.07 18.39
C GLN A 153 -40.11 14.36 17.04
N ARG A 154 -40.32 13.04 17.05
CA ARG A 154 -40.40 12.18 15.87
C ARG A 154 -41.59 12.57 14.99
N ARG A 155 -41.35 12.92 13.72
CA ARG A 155 -42.31 12.76 12.61
C ARG A 155 -41.61 12.78 11.24
N LEU A 156 -41.42 11.59 10.69
CA LEU A 156 -41.30 11.26 9.24
C LEU A 156 -40.14 11.91 8.45
N ASP A 157 -38.90 11.64 8.87
CA ASP A 157 -37.73 11.71 7.98
C ASP A 157 -37.54 10.35 7.30
N VAL A 158 -38.07 10.18 6.09
CA VAL A 158 -37.73 9.04 5.24
C VAL A 158 -36.33 9.29 4.69
N ILE A 159 -35.37 8.71 5.41
CA ILE A 159 -34.01 8.31 5.02
C ILE A 159 -33.79 8.38 3.53
N LEU A 160 -32.84 9.19 3.07
CA LEU A 160 -32.13 8.85 1.85
C LEU A 160 -30.66 9.28 2.02
N GLU A 161 -29.88 8.49 2.74
CA GLU A 161 -28.43 8.37 2.56
C GLU A 161 -28.14 7.80 1.14
N PRO A 162 -26.94 7.92 0.53
CA PRO A 162 -26.61 7.07 -0.61
C PRO A 162 -26.88 5.62 -0.21
N CYS A 163 -27.65 4.89 -1.01
CA CYS A 163 -27.84 3.47 -0.73
C CYS A 163 -26.51 2.78 -1.04
N VAL A 164 -25.66 2.65 -0.02
CA VAL A 164 -24.51 1.77 -0.04
C VAL A 164 -25.06 0.35 0.10
N ILE A 165 -24.81 -0.47 -0.92
CA ILE A 165 -25.29 -1.85 -0.95
C ILE A 165 -24.08 -2.74 -1.22
N ASP A 166 -23.86 -3.73 -0.37
CA ASP A 166 -22.82 -4.72 -0.66
C ASP A 166 -23.29 -5.63 -1.80
N ALA A 167 -22.39 -5.98 -2.71
CA ALA A 167 -22.72 -6.86 -3.84
C ALA A 167 -23.27 -8.23 -3.38
N SER A 168 -22.92 -8.68 -2.17
CA SER A 168 -23.41 -9.91 -1.54
C SER A 168 -24.81 -9.82 -0.93
N ASP A 169 -25.49 -8.67 -1.01
CA ASP A 169 -26.83 -8.52 -0.43
C ASP A 169 -27.88 -9.38 -1.17
N MET A 170 -28.54 -10.26 -0.42
CA MET A 170 -29.62 -11.12 -0.92
C MET A 170 -30.82 -10.35 -1.51
N LYS A 171 -30.98 -9.08 -1.13
CA LYS A 171 -32.05 -8.18 -1.61
C LYS A 171 -31.55 -7.13 -2.60
N LEU A 172 -30.36 -7.29 -3.17
CA LEU A 172 -29.74 -6.34 -4.11
C LEU A 172 -30.69 -5.91 -5.23
N ALA A 173 -31.31 -6.85 -5.94
CA ALA A 173 -32.22 -6.56 -7.05
C ALA A 173 -33.45 -5.74 -6.63
N GLN A 174 -34.01 -6.01 -5.45
CA GLN A 174 -35.17 -5.28 -4.93
C GLN A 174 -34.80 -3.83 -4.54
N ARG A 175 -33.65 -3.66 -3.87
CA ARG A 175 -33.14 -2.34 -3.49
C ARG A 175 -32.78 -1.49 -4.70
N LEU A 176 -32.14 -2.08 -5.71
CA LEU A 176 -31.83 -1.39 -6.96
C LEU A 176 -33.10 -0.98 -7.73
N SER A 177 -34.13 -1.83 -7.73
CA SER A 177 -35.42 -1.49 -8.36
C SER A 177 -36.10 -0.30 -7.65
N SER A 178 -36.14 -0.32 -6.32
CA SER A 178 -36.66 0.80 -5.52
C SER A 178 -35.84 2.08 -5.74
N ALA A 179 -34.50 1.97 -5.78
CA ALA A 179 -33.63 3.10 -6.06
C ALA A 179 -33.87 3.68 -7.47
N ALA A 180 -34.18 2.82 -8.45
CA ALA A 180 -34.48 3.23 -9.81
C ALA A 180 -35.81 4.01 -9.90
N GLU A 181 -36.84 3.59 -9.15
CA GLU A 181 -38.11 4.30 -9.06
C GLU A 181 -37.95 5.72 -8.51
N HIS A 182 -37.02 5.91 -7.58
CA HIS A 182 -36.77 7.21 -6.93
C HIS A 182 -35.63 8.02 -7.58
N GLY A 183 -34.96 7.48 -8.61
CA GLY A 183 -33.82 8.12 -9.29
C GLY A 183 -32.64 8.40 -8.35
N LEU A 184 -32.32 7.46 -7.46
CA LEU A 184 -31.26 7.61 -6.46
C LEU A 184 -29.87 7.33 -7.04
N CYS A 185 -28.85 7.85 -6.35
CA CYS A 185 -27.46 7.45 -6.53
C CYS A 185 -27.17 6.25 -5.60
N VAL A 186 -26.67 5.16 -6.19
CA VAL A 186 -26.38 3.89 -5.51
C VAL A 186 -24.91 3.54 -5.68
N LEU A 187 -24.25 3.15 -4.57
CA LEU A 187 -22.90 2.61 -4.57
C LEU A 187 -22.96 1.12 -4.23
N ILE A 188 -22.52 0.27 -5.15
CA ILE A 188 -22.40 -1.17 -4.93
C ILE A 188 -20.95 -1.49 -4.53
N ARG A 189 -20.73 -2.00 -3.32
CA ARG A 189 -19.39 -2.33 -2.79
C ARG A 189 -18.99 -3.77 -3.08
N GLU A 190 -17.68 -3.99 -3.17
CA GLU A 190 -17.05 -5.32 -3.25
C GLU A 190 -17.63 -6.16 -4.39
N VAL A 191 -17.69 -5.54 -5.57
CA VAL A 191 -18.29 -6.07 -6.80
C VAL A 191 -17.71 -7.43 -7.21
N GLU A 192 -16.44 -7.66 -6.86
CA GLU A 192 -15.75 -8.94 -7.04
C GLU A 192 -16.47 -10.13 -6.38
N ARG A 193 -17.25 -9.91 -5.31
CA ARG A 193 -18.00 -10.97 -4.62
C ARG A 193 -19.19 -11.51 -5.42
N MET A 194 -19.77 -10.69 -6.30
CA MET A 194 -20.90 -11.09 -7.14
C MET A 194 -20.81 -10.38 -8.51
N PRO A 195 -20.00 -10.90 -9.45
CA PRO A 195 -19.86 -10.31 -10.79
C PRO A 195 -21.18 -10.18 -11.56
N SER A 196 -22.16 -11.05 -11.28
CA SER A 196 -23.50 -11.02 -11.89
C SER A 196 -24.32 -9.77 -11.53
N CYS A 197 -23.89 -8.96 -10.55
CA CYS A 197 -24.55 -7.69 -10.24
C CYS A 197 -24.61 -6.74 -11.44
N LEU A 198 -23.64 -6.82 -12.37
CA LEU A 198 -23.62 -6.01 -13.58
C LEU A 198 -24.77 -6.31 -14.55
N GLU A 199 -25.16 -7.57 -14.65
CA GLU A 199 -26.31 -7.95 -15.48
C GLU A 199 -27.60 -7.34 -14.92
N ILE A 200 -27.72 -7.30 -13.59
CA ILE A 200 -28.84 -6.66 -12.89
C ILE A 200 -28.83 -5.15 -13.16
N VAL A 201 -27.70 -4.48 -12.99
CA VAL A 201 -27.55 -3.03 -13.25
C VAL A 201 -27.92 -2.69 -14.69
N ARG A 202 -27.42 -3.46 -15.66
CA ARG A 202 -27.76 -3.28 -17.08
C ARG A 202 -29.23 -3.46 -17.37
N SER A 203 -29.86 -4.50 -16.81
CA SER A 203 -31.29 -4.74 -17.01
C SER A 203 -32.16 -3.55 -16.56
N LEU A 204 -31.69 -2.82 -15.53
CA LEU A 204 -32.34 -1.61 -15.02
C LEU A 204 -32.02 -0.38 -15.88
N GLN A 205 -30.78 -0.24 -16.35
CA GLN A 205 -30.37 0.85 -17.24
C GLN A 205 -31.04 0.77 -18.62
N CYS A 206 -31.10 -0.41 -19.24
CA CYS A 206 -31.78 -0.61 -20.52
C CYS A 206 -33.29 -0.33 -20.45
N ARG A 207 -33.94 -0.56 -19.29
CA ARG A 207 -35.35 -0.17 -19.06
C ARG A 207 -35.55 1.35 -19.08
N GLN A 208 -34.57 2.12 -18.62
CA GLN A 208 -34.60 3.59 -18.64
C GLN A 208 -34.27 4.15 -20.04
N GLU A 209 -33.33 3.53 -20.77
CA GLU A 209 -33.02 3.91 -22.16
C GLU A 209 -34.21 3.68 -23.11
N GLY A 210 -34.97 2.59 -22.94
CA GLY A 210 -36.19 2.34 -23.72
C GLY A 210 -37.27 3.42 -23.51
N GLN A 211 -37.35 4.02 -22.32
CA GLN A 211 -38.24 5.16 -22.04
C GLN A 211 -37.71 6.47 -22.66
N LEU A 212 -36.40 6.71 -22.60
CA LEU A 212 -35.76 7.88 -23.23
C LEU A 212 -35.84 7.84 -24.76
N HIS A 213 -35.64 6.68 -25.38
CA HIS A 213 -35.81 6.51 -26.83
C HIS A 213 -37.27 6.68 -27.27
N ALA A 214 -38.25 6.26 -26.46
CA ALA A 214 -39.66 6.53 -26.74
C ALA A 214 -39.99 8.03 -26.68
N VAL A 215 -39.42 8.77 -25.72
CA VAL A 215 -39.59 10.23 -25.59
C VAL A 215 -38.88 11.00 -26.71
N LEU A 216 -37.70 10.54 -27.15
CA LEU A 216 -36.96 11.18 -28.25
C LEU A 216 -37.55 10.85 -29.64
N SER A 217 -38.10 9.65 -29.83
CA SER A 217 -38.72 9.25 -31.10
C SER A 217 -40.06 9.96 -31.35
N LEU A 218 -40.79 10.35 -30.29
CA LEU A 218 -42.00 11.18 -30.36
C LEU A 218 -41.73 12.64 -30.80
N LYS A 219 -40.48 13.11 -30.79
CA LYS A 219 -40.11 14.46 -31.26
C LYS A 219 -39.73 14.54 -32.75
N SER A 220 -39.86 13.43 -33.49
CA SER A 220 -39.50 13.34 -34.92
C SER A 220 -40.69 13.29 -35.89
N GLN A 221 -41.92 13.50 -35.41
CA GLN A 221 -43.10 13.65 -36.26
C GLN A 221 -43.84 14.93 -35.87
N ASP A 222 -44.16 15.75 -36.88
CA ASP A 222 -44.98 16.97 -36.76
C ASP A 222 -46.35 16.70 -36.07
N PRO A 223 -46.98 17.72 -35.47
CA PRO A 223 -47.85 17.53 -34.31
C PRO A 223 -49.27 17.11 -34.69
N PRO A 224 -49.91 16.32 -33.82
CA PRO A 224 -51.27 16.65 -33.46
C PRO A 224 -51.37 16.86 -31.94
N SER A 225 -51.88 18.04 -31.59
CA SER A 225 -52.51 18.40 -30.32
C SER A 225 -52.64 17.28 -29.27
N ALA A 226 -51.59 17.08 -28.49
CA ALA A 226 -51.65 16.40 -27.21
C ALA A 226 -50.92 17.29 -26.19
N PRO A 227 -51.45 17.40 -24.96
CA PRO A 227 -50.94 18.35 -23.99
C PRO A 227 -49.47 18.03 -23.69
N VAL A 228 -48.62 19.06 -23.82
CA VAL A 228 -47.25 19.07 -23.33
C VAL A 228 -47.28 18.59 -21.88
N PRO A 229 -46.63 17.48 -21.51
CA PRO A 229 -46.50 17.13 -20.10
C PRO A 229 -45.72 18.25 -19.41
N PRO A 230 -46.08 18.64 -18.19
CA PRO A 230 -45.43 19.74 -17.48
C PRO A 230 -43.92 19.48 -17.37
N ASP A 231 -43.12 20.54 -17.52
CA ASP A 231 -41.65 20.58 -17.49
C ASP A 231 -40.99 20.04 -16.19
N ASP A 232 -41.78 19.49 -15.26
CA ASP A 232 -41.34 18.96 -13.97
C ASP A 232 -40.87 17.48 -14.02
N GLN A 233 -40.96 16.80 -15.16
CA GLN A 233 -40.46 15.42 -15.31
C GLN A 233 -39.03 15.40 -15.84
N ALA A 234 -38.09 15.98 -15.10
CA ALA A 234 -36.67 15.66 -15.28
C ALA A 234 -36.48 14.16 -14.98
N SER A 235 -36.31 13.37 -16.04
CA SER A 235 -36.03 11.93 -16.04
C SER A 235 -35.22 11.52 -14.81
N THR A 236 -35.85 10.77 -13.90
CA THR A 236 -35.23 10.20 -12.70
C THR A 236 -34.29 9.06 -13.09
N CYS A 237 -33.17 9.39 -13.73
CA CYS A 237 -32.16 8.40 -14.12
C CYS A 237 -31.43 7.89 -12.87
N LEU A 238 -31.37 6.56 -12.74
CA LEU A 238 -30.62 5.89 -11.68
C LEU A 238 -29.13 6.08 -11.95
N GLN A 239 -28.37 6.58 -10.97
CA GLN A 239 -26.91 6.62 -11.05
C GLN A 239 -26.33 5.46 -10.25
N VAL A 240 -25.62 4.55 -10.91
CA VAL A 240 -25.00 3.39 -10.26
C VAL A 240 -23.49 3.50 -10.37
N PHE A 241 -22.84 3.45 -9.21
CA PHE A 241 -21.40 3.30 -9.07
C PHE A 241 -21.08 1.93 -8.52
N LEU A 242 -20.05 1.30 -9.08
CA LEU A 242 -19.52 0.01 -8.67
C LEU A 242 -18.20 0.29 -7.95
N SER A 243 -17.90 -0.38 -6.85
CA SER A 243 -16.66 -0.19 -6.10
C SER A 243 -16.00 -1.54 -5.81
N THR A 244 -14.67 -1.55 -5.87
CA THR A 244 -13.83 -2.66 -5.43
C THR A 244 -12.69 -2.12 -4.57
N ASN A 245 -12.32 -2.90 -3.55
CA ASN A 245 -11.18 -2.56 -2.69
C ASN A 245 -9.86 -3.14 -3.25
N LEU A 246 -9.95 -3.90 -4.34
CA LEU A 246 -8.81 -4.59 -4.92
C LEU A 246 -8.07 -3.69 -5.92
N PRO A 247 -6.73 -3.81 -6.01
CA PRO A 247 -5.99 -3.26 -7.13
C PRO A 247 -6.52 -3.83 -8.45
N LEU A 248 -6.45 -3.05 -9.53
CA LEU A 248 -6.99 -3.43 -10.84
C LEU A 248 -6.48 -4.80 -11.32
N SER A 249 -5.18 -5.08 -11.14
CA SER A 249 -4.57 -6.36 -11.54
C SER A 249 -5.16 -7.56 -10.79
N SER A 250 -5.46 -7.40 -9.50
CA SER A 250 -6.08 -8.42 -8.67
C SER A 250 -7.56 -8.59 -8.99
N PHE A 251 -8.28 -7.49 -9.16
CA PHE A 251 -9.68 -7.50 -9.58
C PHE A 251 -9.87 -8.24 -10.91
N VAL A 252 -8.98 -8.00 -11.88
CA VAL A 252 -8.99 -8.70 -13.18
C VAL A 252 -8.75 -10.20 -13.04
N LYS A 253 -7.93 -10.63 -12.07
CA LYS A 253 -7.73 -12.07 -11.80
C LYS A 253 -8.99 -12.71 -11.23
N GLU A 254 -9.73 -12.01 -10.39
CA GLU A 254 -10.95 -12.55 -9.76
C GLU A 254 -12.15 -12.58 -10.71
N VAL A 255 -12.38 -11.50 -11.47
CA VAL A 255 -13.60 -11.35 -12.28
C VAL A 255 -13.40 -11.59 -13.78
N GLY A 256 -12.15 -11.58 -14.24
CA GLY A 256 -11.79 -11.73 -15.64
C GLY A 256 -11.85 -10.42 -16.43
N THR A 257 -11.28 -10.43 -17.64
CA THR A 257 -11.11 -9.22 -18.48
C THR A 257 -12.37 -8.78 -19.22
N SER A 258 -13.43 -9.60 -19.25
CA SER A 258 -14.68 -9.29 -19.95
C SER A 258 -15.36 -8.06 -19.36
N LEU A 259 -15.38 -7.97 -18.03
CA LEU A 259 -16.01 -6.89 -17.27
C LEU A 259 -15.43 -5.51 -17.60
N LEU A 260 -14.10 -5.42 -17.75
CA LEU A 260 -13.42 -4.15 -18.03
C LEU A 260 -13.83 -3.50 -19.35
N LYS A 261 -14.32 -4.27 -20.32
CA LYS A 261 -14.80 -3.73 -21.60
C LYS A 261 -16.14 -3.00 -21.47
N GLU A 262 -16.83 -3.25 -20.37
CA GLU A 262 -18.23 -2.89 -20.14
C GLU A 262 -18.40 -1.73 -19.18
N VAL A 263 -17.35 -1.40 -18.41
CA VAL A 263 -17.35 -0.38 -17.38
C VAL A 263 -16.36 0.74 -17.73
N THR A 264 -16.58 1.93 -17.19
CA THR A 264 -15.57 3.00 -17.14
C THR A 264 -14.84 2.89 -15.81
N VAL A 265 -13.51 2.85 -15.81
CA VAL A 265 -12.73 2.65 -14.58
C VAL A 265 -12.19 3.99 -14.07
N VAL A 266 -12.47 4.32 -12.82
CA VAL A 266 -11.92 5.48 -12.12
C VAL A 266 -11.14 5.00 -10.90
N ASP A 267 -9.86 5.31 -10.88
CA ASP A 267 -8.96 5.01 -9.76
C ASP A 267 -9.05 6.11 -8.70
N LEU A 268 -9.65 5.78 -7.55
CA LEU A 268 -9.70 6.62 -6.35
C LEU A 268 -8.69 6.17 -5.29
N SER A 269 -7.72 5.31 -5.63
CA SER A 269 -6.61 5.01 -4.74
C SER A 269 -5.92 6.29 -4.25
N LEU A 270 -5.30 6.26 -3.09
CA LEU A 270 -4.52 7.40 -2.63
C LEU A 270 -3.09 7.32 -3.15
N GLY A 271 -2.72 8.26 -4.01
CA GLY A 271 -1.32 8.48 -4.38
C GLY A 271 -0.52 9.11 -3.24
N SER A 272 0.80 9.24 -3.44
CA SER A 272 1.68 9.82 -2.41
C SER A 272 1.28 11.25 -2.05
N SER A 273 0.89 12.07 -3.04
CA SER A 273 0.54 13.48 -2.80
C SER A 273 -0.71 13.64 -1.93
N GLY A 274 -1.71 12.78 -2.10
CA GLY A 274 -2.89 12.83 -1.27
C GLY A 274 -2.69 12.16 0.09
N LEU A 275 -1.80 11.16 0.19
CA LEU A 275 -1.39 10.61 1.49
C LEU A 275 -0.66 11.66 2.33
N GLU A 276 0.21 12.45 1.70
CA GLU A 276 0.88 13.59 2.33
C GLU A 276 -0.13 14.61 2.88
N GLU A 277 -1.14 14.97 2.09
CA GLU A 277 -2.18 15.93 2.49
C GLU A 277 -3.05 15.41 3.65
N GLU A 278 -3.49 14.14 3.58
CA GLU A 278 -4.28 13.48 4.62
C GLU A 278 -3.49 13.39 5.93
N LEU A 279 -2.24 12.91 5.86
CA LEU A 279 -1.41 12.80 7.05
C LEU A 279 -1.09 14.17 7.65
N LEU A 280 -0.86 15.19 6.83
CA LEU A 280 -0.64 16.55 7.31
C LEU A 280 -1.86 17.07 8.06
N GLN A 281 -3.06 16.83 7.55
CA GLN A 281 -4.31 17.15 8.24
C GLN A 281 -4.40 16.42 9.59
N ASP A 282 -4.13 15.12 9.63
CA ASP A 282 -4.16 14.33 10.86
C ASP A 282 -3.16 14.85 11.90
N ILE A 283 -1.91 15.11 11.48
CA ILE A 283 -0.86 15.66 12.37
C ILE A 283 -1.27 17.01 12.94
N LEU A 284 -1.81 17.90 12.11
CA LEU A 284 -2.24 19.22 12.55
C LEU A 284 -3.44 19.14 13.49
N LEU A 285 -4.38 18.23 13.25
CA LEU A 285 -5.49 18.00 14.18
C LEU A 285 -5.02 17.48 15.54
N LEU A 286 -4.00 16.62 15.54
CA LEU A 286 -3.45 16.05 16.76
C LEU A 286 -2.58 17.04 17.55
N LYS A 287 -1.72 17.80 16.87
CA LYS A 287 -0.68 18.63 17.53
C LYS A 287 -1.03 20.13 17.56
N HIS A 288 -1.71 20.67 16.53
CA HIS A 288 -2.00 22.11 16.39
C HIS A 288 -3.39 22.39 15.78
N PRO A 289 -4.50 22.08 16.48
CA PRO A 289 -5.85 22.17 15.92
C PRO A 289 -6.22 23.60 15.48
N ARG A 290 -5.76 24.62 16.20
CA ARG A 290 -5.99 26.04 15.82
C ARG A 290 -5.40 26.38 14.46
N LEU A 291 -4.19 25.90 14.16
CA LEU A 291 -3.53 26.13 12.87
C LEU A 291 -4.31 25.46 11.73
N GLN A 292 -4.90 24.28 11.99
CA GLN A 292 -5.75 23.59 11.03
C GLN A 292 -7.07 24.34 10.77
N GLU A 293 -7.71 24.87 11.82
CA GLU A 293 -8.91 25.71 11.68
C GLU A 293 -8.63 26.97 10.86
N GLU A 294 -7.50 27.65 11.13
CA GLU A 294 -7.05 28.80 10.34
C GLU A 294 -6.84 28.43 8.87
N ARG A 295 -6.15 27.30 8.60
CA ARG A 295 -5.95 26.77 7.24
C ARG A 295 -7.28 26.53 6.52
N TRP A 296 -8.23 25.85 7.17
CA TRP A 296 -9.55 25.61 6.59
C TRP A 296 -10.31 26.90 6.33
N SER A 297 -10.26 27.86 7.26
CA SER A 297 -10.92 29.16 7.10
C SER A 297 -10.35 29.95 5.91
N LEU A 298 -9.03 29.98 5.74
CA LEU A 298 -8.39 30.66 4.61
C LEU A 298 -8.68 29.96 3.28
N SER A 299 -8.69 28.62 3.26
CA SER A 299 -9.06 27.86 2.06
C SER A 299 -10.50 28.15 1.64
N TRP A 300 -11.44 28.15 2.59
CA TRP A 300 -12.83 28.51 2.36
C TRP A 300 -12.97 29.94 1.81
N ASN A 301 -12.33 30.93 2.46
CA ASN A 301 -12.36 32.32 2.01
C ASN A 301 -11.80 32.47 0.59
N ALA A 302 -10.70 31.77 0.27
CA ALA A 302 -10.13 31.77 -1.07
C ALA A 302 -11.13 31.22 -2.10
N LEU A 303 -11.79 30.09 -1.80
CA LEU A 303 -12.80 29.50 -2.68
C LEU A 303 -14.01 30.40 -2.89
N GLN A 304 -14.49 31.09 -1.85
CA GLN A 304 -15.58 32.06 -1.96
C GLN A 304 -15.22 33.22 -2.88
N LEU A 305 -14.06 33.85 -2.65
CA LEU A 305 -13.59 34.96 -3.48
C LEU A 305 -13.37 34.54 -4.95
N MET A 306 -12.86 33.32 -5.18
CA MET A 306 -12.72 32.78 -6.54
C MET A 306 -14.09 32.49 -7.18
N ALA A 307 -15.06 32.00 -6.42
CA ALA A 307 -16.42 31.76 -6.91
C ALA A 307 -17.12 33.07 -7.28
N GLU A 308 -16.98 34.12 -6.45
CA GLU A 308 -17.51 35.46 -6.73
C GLU A 308 -16.87 36.07 -7.98
N LEU A 309 -15.55 35.93 -8.14
CA LEU A 309 -14.85 36.39 -9.33
C LEU A 309 -15.35 35.66 -10.59
N ARG A 310 -15.55 34.35 -10.52
CA ARG A 310 -16.11 33.58 -11.65
C ARG A 310 -17.58 33.94 -11.93
N SER A 311 -18.37 34.18 -10.88
CA SER A 311 -19.77 34.61 -11.02
C SER A 311 -19.90 35.97 -11.68
N THR A 312 -19.03 36.93 -11.36
CA THR A 312 -19.03 38.25 -12.00
C THR A 312 -18.63 38.16 -13.48
N GLN A 313 -17.63 37.33 -13.81
CA GLN A 313 -17.26 37.04 -15.20
C GLN A 313 -18.40 36.38 -15.98
N ASN A 314 -19.07 35.39 -15.39
CA ASN A 314 -20.20 34.70 -16.01
C ASN A 314 -21.38 35.64 -16.22
N ARG A 315 -21.69 36.52 -15.26
CA ARG A 315 -22.77 37.53 -15.41
C ARG A 315 -22.56 38.42 -16.63
N LEU A 316 -21.32 38.89 -16.84
CA LEU A 316 -20.96 39.68 -18.01
C LEU A 316 -21.06 38.86 -19.31
N LEU A 317 -20.63 37.59 -19.28
CA LEU A 317 -20.79 36.67 -20.40
C LEU A 317 -22.26 36.42 -20.76
N ASP A 318 -23.11 36.14 -19.77
CA ASP A 318 -24.54 35.89 -19.95
C ASP A 318 -25.25 37.13 -20.50
N TYR A 319 -24.86 38.33 -20.04
CA TYR A 319 -25.35 39.59 -20.59
C TYR A 319 -24.99 39.72 -22.09
N ILE A 320 -23.74 39.44 -22.45
CA ILE A 320 -23.29 39.44 -23.85
C ILE A 320 -24.04 38.40 -24.69
N LEU A 321 -24.31 37.22 -24.15
CA LEU A 321 -24.97 36.11 -24.85
C LEU A 321 -26.48 36.31 -25.02
N SER A 322 -27.13 36.96 -24.06
CA SER A 322 -28.57 37.25 -24.08
C SER A 322 -28.92 38.49 -24.90
N GLY A 323 -27.95 39.38 -25.16
CA GLY A 323 -28.13 40.57 -25.97
C GLY A 323 -28.41 40.25 -27.44
N THR A 324 -29.62 40.57 -27.92
CA THR A 324 -30.01 40.37 -29.33
C THR A 324 -29.60 41.53 -30.26
N GLY A 325 -29.01 42.61 -29.71
CA GLY A 325 -28.68 43.86 -30.42
C GLY A 325 -27.18 44.13 -30.56
N ARG A 326 -26.82 45.25 -31.22
CA ARG A 326 -25.42 45.74 -31.25
C ARG A 326 -25.03 46.23 -29.86
N LEU A 327 -24.10 45.53 -29.22
CA LEU A 327 -23.60 45.81 -27.86
C LEU A 327 -23.14 47.26 -27.60
N VAL A 328 -22.78 48.00 -28.66
CA VAL A 328 -22.33 49.40 -28.58
C VAL A 328 -23.50 50.38 -28.42
N GLU A 329 -24.72 49.98 -28.80
CA GLU A 329 -25.93 50.81 -28.73
C GLU A 329 -26.72 50.59 -27.43
N ASP A 330 -26.29 49.64 -26.60
CA ASP A 330 -26.91 49.32 -25.30
C ASP A 330 -26.24 50.12 -24.16
N GLU A 331 -26.93 51.15 -23.67
CA GLU A 331 -26.48 51.99 -22.55
C GLU A 331 -26.29 51.21 -21.23
N ASP A 332 -27.00 50.09 -21.06
CA ASP A 332 -26.93 49.28 -19.85
C ASP A 332 -25.75 48.29 -19.88
N PHE A 333 -25.26 47.95 -21.08
CA PHE A 333 -24.03 47.16 -21.25
C PHE A 333 -22.82 47.86 -20.63
N LEU A 334 -22.64 49.16 -20.89
CA LEU A 334 -21.50 49.92 -20.34
C LEU A 334 -21.56 49.99 -18.82
N LYS A 335 -22.76 50.14 -18.24
CA LYS A 335 -22.95 50.17 -16.77
C LYS A 335 -22.66 48.83 -16.13
N GLU A 336 -23.11 47.74 -16.74
CA GLU A 336 -22.86 46.39 -16.24
C GLU A 336 -21.37 46.00 -16.39
N MET A 337 -20.73 46.42 -17.48
CA MET A 337 -19.29 46.26 -17.68
C MET A 337 -18.49 47.03 -16.62
N SER A 338 -18.78 48.31 -16.39
CA SER A 338 -18.10 49.10 -15.37
C SER A 338 -18.34 48.54 -13.97
N SER A 339 -19.56 48.08 -13.64
CA SER A 339 -19.86 47.43 -12.37
C SER A 339 -19.05 46.14 -12.20
N CYS A 340 -18.95 45.30 -13.23
CA CYS A 340 -18.14 44.09 -13.20
C CYS A 340 -16.65 44.41 -13.03
N GLU A 341 -16.13 45.44 -13.70
CA GLU A 341 -14.74 45.88 -13.57
C GLU A 341 -14.43 46.38 -12.15
N GLU A 342 -15.32 47.17 -11.55
CA GLU A 342 -15.19 47.65 -10.17
C GLU A 342 -15.15 46.49 -9.17
N VAL A 343 -16.06 45.52 -9.28
CA VAL A 343 -16.09 44.35 -8.39
C VAL A 343 -14.84 43.47 -8.60
N GLN A 344 -14.39 43.28 -9.84
CA GLN A 344 -13.13 42.55 -10.08
C GLN A 344 -11.92 43.30 -9.51
N ALA A 345 -11.88 44.63 -9.63
CA ALA A 345 -10.82 45.46 -9.09
C ALA A 345 -10.78 45.42 -7.55
N SER A 346 -11.93 45.27 -6.88
CA SER A 346 -11.99 45.09 -5.42
C SER A 346 -11.64 43.68 -4.96
N LEU A 347 -12.01 42.63 -5.71
CA LEU A 347 -11.77 41.24 -5.31
C LEU A 347 -10.32 40.78 -5.51
N ARG A 348 -9.64 41.26 -6.57
CA ARG A 348 -8.24 40.90 -6.86
C ARG A 348 -7.26 41.17 -5.70
N PRO A 349 -7.23 42.34 -5.05
CA PRO A 349 -6.33 42.58 -3.92
C PRO A 349 -6.66 41.67 -2.73
N SER A 350 -7.95 41.46 -2.41
CA SER A 350 -8.35 40.54 -1.33
C SER A 350 -7.89 39.11 -1.58
N LEU A 351 -7.93 38.64 -2.83
CA LEU A 351 -7.37 37.34 -3.22
C LEU A 351 -5.85 37.28 -3.03
N LEU A 352 -5.12 38.36 -3.31
CA LEU A 352 -3.68 38.44 -3.06
C LEU A 352 -3.36 38.41 -1.57
N ASP A 353 -4.15 39.11 -0.75
CA ASP A 353 -3.99 39.12 0.71
C ASP A 353 -4.23 37.73 1.31
N VAL A 354 -5.29 37.03 0.89
CA VAL A 354 -5.56 35.65 1.33
C VAL A 354 -4.44 34.71 0.91
N LYS A 355 -3.90 34.85 -0.31
CA LYS A 355 -2.75 34.06 -0.77
C LYS A 355 -1.48 34.34 0.05
N ALA A 356 -1.21 35.60 0.39
CA ALA A 356 -0.08 35.97 1.23
C ALA A 356 -0.23 35.39 2.65
N LEU A 357 -1.44 35.38 3.21
CA LEU A 357 -1.71 34.73 4.50
C LEU A 357 -1.55 33.20 4.42
N GLN A 358 -2.02 32.56 3.35
CA GLN A 358 -1.81 31.13 3.12
C GLN A 358 -0.33 30.77 3.06
N GLN A 359 0.50 31.61 2.42
CA GLN A 359 1.94 31.41 2.40
C GLN A 359 2.56 31.48 3.80
N ARG A 360 2.17 32.47 4.61
CA ARG A 360 2.62 32.60 6.00
C ARG A 360 2.20 31.41 6.87
N ILE A 361 0.97 30.92 6.72
CA ILE A 361 0.53 29.69 7.41
C ILE A 361 1.34 28.48 6.92
N GLY A 362 1.62 28.40 5.62
CA GLY A 362 2.47 27.36 5.03
C GLY A 362 3.87 27.33 5.66
N GLU A 363 4.48 28.48 5.93
CA GLU A 363 5.76 28.57 6.63
C GLU A 363 5.69 27.95 8.03
N HIS A 364 4.62 28.18 8.79
CA HIS A 364 4.40 27.54 10.09
C HIS A 364 4.14 26.03 10.01
N MET A 365 3.64 25.54 8.87
CA MET A 365 3.36 24.12 8.64
C MET A 365 4.58 23.33 8.12
N THR A 366 5.64 23.99 7.67
CA THR A 366 6.84 23.34 7.09
C THR A 366 7.38 22.12 7.86
N PRO A 367 7.55 22.12 9.20
CA PRO A 367 8.05 20.92 9.89
C PRO A 367 7.10 19.72 9.77
N TYR A 368 5.79 19.95 9.74
CA TYR A 368 4.78 18.90 9.58
C TYR A 368 4.67 18.46 8.12
N MET A 369 4.89 19.36 7.17
CA MET A 369 4.97 19.02 5.75
C MET A 369 6.14 18.08 5.46
N CYS A 370 7.31 18.27 6.08
CA CYS A 370 8.45 17.35 5.94
C CYS A 370 8.09 15.93 6.43
N VAL A 371 7.42 15.82 7.58
CA VAL A 371 6.97 14.52 8.12
C VAL A 371 5.94 13.86 7.19
N ALA A 372 5.00 14.64 6.66
CA ALA A 372 4.03 14.15 5.69
C ALA A 372 4.70 13.63 4.41
N GLN A 373 5.64 14.41 3.83
CA GLN A 373 6.45 14.02 2.68
C GLN A 373 7.28 12.76 2.93
N HIS A 374 7.84 12.62 4.14
CA HIS A 374 8.54 11.42 4.55
C HIS A 374 7.60 10.20 4.57
N CYS A 375 6.37 10.34 5.04
CA CYS A 375 5.38 9.26 4.95
C CYS A 375 5.01 8.90 3.51
N GLY A 376 4.82 9.91 2.65
CA GLY A 376 4.63 9.71 1.20
C GLY A 376 5.78 8.92 0.58
N TYR A 377 7.02 9.20 1.01
CA TYR A 377 8.20 8.44 0.63
C TYR A 377 8.18 6.99 1.13
N LEU A 378 7.86 6.75 2.41
CA LEU A 378 7.71 5.39 2.96
C LEU A 378 6.67 4.60 2.17
N TYR A 379 5.50 5.18 1.91
CA TYR A 379 4.43 4.57 1.12
C TYR A 379 4.90 4.17 -0.28
N LEU A 380 5.61 5.05 -0.99
CA LEU A 380 6.14 4.72 -2.32
C LEU A 380 7.10 3.51 -2.27
N ARG A 381 7.94 3.41 -1.25
CA ARG A 381 8.88 2.29 -1.07
C ARG A 381 8.14 0.99 -0.76
N LEU A 382 7.07 1.05 0.03
CA LEU A 382 6.18 -0.10 0.25
C LEU A 382 5.48 -0.54 -1.05
N GLN A 383 5.07 0.40 -1.91
CA GLN A 383 4.49 0.09 -3.23
C GLN A 383 5.51 -0.47 -4.25
N GLU A 384 6.80 -0.26 -4.02
CA GLU A 384 7.83 -0.93 -4.83
C GLU A 384 8.05 -2.36 -4.35
N VAL A 385 8.09 -2.57 -3.03
CA VAL A 385 8.19 -3.91 -2.44
C VAL A 385 6.97 -4.76 -2.75
N SER A 386 5.78 -4.17 -2.86
CA SER A 386 4.56 -4.89 -3.25
C SER A 386 4.63 -5.59 -4.61
N ARG A 387 5.60 -5.22 -5.47
CA ARG A 387 5.83 -5.86 -6.76
C ARG A 387 6.53 -7.21 -6.66
N LEU A 388 7.20 -7.50 -5.54
CA LEU A 388 7.96 -8.74 -5.35
C LEU A 388 7.04 -9.94 -5.16
N SER A 389 5.88 -9.73 -4.52
CA SER A 389 4.92 -10.78 -4.23
C SER A 389 3.51 -10.22 -4.27
N PRO A 390 2.53 -10.91 -4.91
CA PRO A 390 1.14 -10.47 -4.95
C PRO A 390 0.48 -10.41 -3.56
N HIS A 391 1.11 -10.98 -2.53
CA HIS A 391 0.64 -10.98 -1.14
C HIS A 391 1.00 -9.71 -0.37
N TYR A 392 1.95 -8.95 -0.89
CA TYR A 392 2.34 -7.68 -0.29
C TYR A 392 1.35 -6.62 -0.74
N ASN A 393 0.40 -6.30 0.13
CA ASN A 393 -0.54 -5.21 -0.08
C ASN A 393 -0.49 -4.23 1.08
N PHE A 394 -0.16 -2.98 0.78
CA PHE A 394 -0.04 -1.91 1.77
C PHE A 394 -0.93 -0.74 1.35
N PRO A 395 -2.27 -0.80 1.56
CA PRO A 395 -3.15 0.28 1.16
C PRO A 395 -2.80 1.55 1.94
N ALA A 396 -2.99 2.71 1.32
CA ALA A 396 -2.61 4.00 1.89
C ALA A 396 -3.34 4.27 3.22
N SER A 397 -4.60 3.87 3.33
CA SER A 397 -5.39 3.90 4.57
C SER A 397 -4.71 3.18 5.74
N SER A 398 -4.07 2.03 5.49
CA SER A 398 -3.33 1.30 6.54
C SER A 398 -2.05 2.02 6.93
N VAL A 399 -1.30 2.55 5.94
CA VAL A 399 -0.08 3.34 6.22
C VAL A 399 -0.41 4.61 7.00
N LEU A 400 -1.48 5.32 6.63
CA LEU A 400 -2.01 6.46 7.37
C LEU A 400 -2.38 6.08 8.80
N HIS A 401 -3.07 4.95 8.99
CA HIS A 401 -3.42 4.45 10.31
C HIS A 401 -2.19 4.16 11.17
N TRP A 402 -1.18 3.45 10.64
CA TRP A 402 0.05 3.16 11.37
C TRP A 402 0.84 4.43 11.68
N ALA A 403 0.90 5.38 10.73
CA ALA A 403 1.51 6.68 10.92
C ALA A 403 0.82 7.47 12.04
N HIS A 404 -0.52 7.52 12.02
CA HIS A 404 -1.33 8.16 13.04
C HIS A 404 -1.04 7.55 14.42
N VAL A 405 -1.08 6.21 14.56
CA VAL A 405 -0.77 5.51 15.81
C VAL A 405 0.66 5.80 16.28
N ALA A 406 1.65 5.80 15.38
CA ALA A 406 3.04 6.09 15.72
C ALA A 406 3.23 7.52 16.26
N LEU A 407 2.51 8.49 15.70
CA LEU A 407 2.65 9.92 16.03
C LEU A 407 1.81 10.36 17.25
N HIS A 408 0.98 9.47 17.80
CA HIS A 408 0.23 9.72 19.05
C HIS A 408 1.11 9.82 20.29
N SER A 409 2.35 9.33 20.24
CA SER A 409 3.29 9.44 21.36
C SER A 409 3.53 10.93 21.72
N PRO A 410 3.49 11.29 23.01
CA PRO A 410 3.75 12.66 23.45
C PRO A 410 5.25 12.95 23.43
N GLY A 411 5.65 14.12 22.93
CA GLY A 411 6.94 14.74 23.31
C GLY A 411 8.01 14.97 22.24
N GLU A 412 7.75 14.72 20.96
CA GLU A 412 8.82 14.79 19.94
C GLU A 412 8.61 15.91 18.92
N SER A 413 9.71 16.45 18.39
CA SER A 413 9.71 17.59 17.46
C SER A 413 10.57 17.33 16.21
N GLY A 414 10.08 17.78 15.05
CA GLY A 414 10.85 17.83 13.79
C GLY A 414 11.40 16.46 13.33
N CYS A 415 12.72 16.37 13.10
CA CYS A 415 13.43 15.18 12.60
C CYS A 415 13.25 13.93 13.47
N GLU A 416 12.87 14.08 14.75
CA GLU A 416 12.54 12.95 15.62
C GLU A 416 11.24 12.28 15.18
N LEU A 417 10.26 13.06 14.69
CA LEU A 417 9.00 12.55 14.19
C LEU A 417 9.18 11.71 12.93
N GLU A 418 10.12 12.05 12.04
CA GLU A 418 10.44 11.24 10.86
C GLU A 418 10.98 9.86 11.25
N LYS A 419 11.86 9.81 12.26
CA LYS A 419 12.41 8.54 12.79
C LYS A 419 11.34 7.72 13.49
N VAL A 420 10.49 8.34 14.31
CA VAL A 420 9.40 7.64 14.98
C VAL A 420 8.34 7.16 14.02
N LEU A 421 8.02 7.94 12.99
CA LEU A 421 7.17 7.51 11.89
C LEU A 421 7.76 6.29 11.18
N THR A 422 9.04 6.34 10.81
CA THR A 422 9.74 5.23 10.14
C THR A 422 9.69 3.97 11.00
N ARG A 423 10.06 4.09 12.28
CA ARG A 423 10.04 2.97 13.22
C ARG A 423 8.63 2.41 13.41
N GLY A 424 7.64 3.26 13.65
CA GLY A 424 6.26 2.85 13.88
C GLY A 424 5.63 2.13 12.68
N VAL A 425 5.91 2.61 11.46
CA VAL A 425 5.47 1.92 10.23
C VAL A 425 6.23 0.60 10.04
N LEU A 426 7.55 0.58 10.22
CA LEU A 426 8.36 -0.63 10.05
C LEU A 426 8.00 -1.73 11.05
N THR A 427 7.71 -1.39 12.32
CA THR A 427 7.25 -2.36 13.33
C THR A 427 5.99 -3.11 12.88
N ARG A 428 5.10 -2.46 12.11
CA ARG A 428 3.90 -3.09 11.55
C ARG A 428 4.17 -3.86 10.27
N VAL A 429 5.05 -3.34 9.42
CA VAL A 429 5.32 -3.87 8.08
C VAL A 429 6.26 -5.08 8.08
N LEU A 430 7.35 -5.05 8.85
CA LEU A 430 8.39 -6.09 8.79
C LEU A 430 7.88 -7.52 9.09
N PRO A 431 6.94 -7.74 10.03
CA PRO A 431 6.33 -9.07 10.24
C PRO A 431 5.54 -9.62 9.04
N MET A 432 5.11 -8.75 8.11
CA MET A 432 4.35 -9.13 6.91
C MET A 432 5.25 -9.53 5.75
N ILE A 433 6.51 -9.07 5.78
CA ILE A 433 7.47 -9.26 4.70
C ILE A 433 8.34 -10.46 5.02
N ALA A 434 8.57 -11.32 4.02
CA ALA A 434 9.48 -12.44 4.13
C ALA A 434 10.89 -11.98 4.53
N GLU A 435 11.60 -12.76 5.34
CA GLU A 435 12.93 -12.39 5.82
C GLU A 435 13.91 -12.07 4.69
N GLU A 436 13.83 -12.80 3.57
CA GLU A 436 14.59 -12.56 2.33
C GLU A 436 14.38 -11.16 1.72
N HIS A 437 13.21 -10.57 1.92
CA HIS A 437 12.81 -9.30 1.32
C HIS A 437 12.99 -8.11 2.28
N ARG A 438 13.19 -8.34 3.59
CA ARG A 438 13.40 -7.27 4.58
C ARG A 438 14.65 -6.43 4.32
N PRO A 439 15.84 -7.00 4.01
CA PRO A 439 17.03 -6.20 3.69
C PRO A 439 16.82 -5.30 2.47
N LEU A 440 16.05 -5.77 1.48
CA LEU A 440 15.74 -5.00 0.29
C LEU A 440 14.88 -3.78 0.62
N LEU A 441 13.86 -3.91 1.47
CA LEU A 441 13.08 -2.76 1.94
C LEU A 441 13.98 -1.74 2.65
N HIS A 442 14.84 -2.19 3.57
CA HIS A 442 15.76 -1.30 4.28
C HIS A 442 16.71 -0.58 3.33
N VAL A 443 17.26 -1.27 2.32
CA VAL A 443 18.12 -0.64 1.31
C VAL A 443 17.34 0.39 0.50
N LEU A 444 16.11 0.05 0.04
CA LEU A 444 15.25 0.99 -0.69
C LEU A 444 14.96 2.24 0.15
N LEU A 445 14.68 2.08 1.44
CA LEU A 445 14.45 3.18 2.37
C LEU A 445 15.71 4.03 2.59
N ALA A 446 16.86 3.40 2.82
CA ALA A 446 18.12 4.07 3.13
C ALA A 446 18.74 4.80 1.94
N VAL A 447 18.58 4.25 0.72
CA VAL A 447 19.16 4.84 -0.49
C VAL A 447 18.40 6.09 -0.96
N GLY A 448 17.15 6.29 -0.53
CA GLY A 448 16.42 7.50 -0.89
C GLY A 448 15.93 7.45 -2.34
N LYS A 449 16.00 8.59 -3.03
CA LYS A 449 15.74 8.71 -4.48
C LYS A 449 17.08 8.95 -5.20
N PRO A 450 17.85 7.90 -5.51
CA PRO A 450 19.15 8.06 -6.15
C PRO A 450 18.99 8.57 -7.58
N HIS A 451 20.03 9.21 -8.11
CA HIS A 451 20.04 9.59 -9.52
C HIS A 451 19.87 8.34 -10.40
N PRO A 452 19.05 8.34 -11.46
CA PRO A 452 18.77 7.13 -12.25
C PRO A 452 20.04 6.42 -12.72
N LEU A 453 21.05 7.19 -13.17
CA LEU A 453 22.32 6.62 -13.62
C LEU A 453 23.15 5.97 -12.49
N GLU A 454 23.08 6.50 -11.26
CA GLU A 454 23.73 5.88 -10.10
C GLU A 454 23.03 4.59 -9.72
N TRP A 455 21.70 4.58 -9.77
CA TRP A 455 20.88 3.40 -9.53
C TRP A 455 21.14 2.30 -10.57
N PHE A 456 21.16 2.63 -11.87
CA PHE A 456 21.52 1.68 -12.93
C PHE A 456 22.94 1.13 -12.74
N SER A 457 23.89 2.00 -12.39
CA SER A 457 25.26 1.60 -12.08
C SER A 457 25.29 0.62 -10.92
N PHE A 458 24.55 0.88 -9.83
CA PHE A 458 24.40 -0.02 -8.69
C PHE A 458 23.76 -1.36 -9.07
N LEU A 459 22.71 -1.38 -9.88
CA LEU A 459 22.10 -2.63 -10.36
C LEU A 459 23.00 -3.40 -11.34
N GLY A 460 24.09 -2.79 -11.84
CA GLY A 460 24.96 -3.38 -12.85
C GLY A 460 24.33 -3.40 -14.25
N LEU A 461 23.29 -2.60 -14.46
CA LEU A 461 22.64 -2.41 -15.74
C LEU A 461 23.50 -1.41 -16.53
N THR A 462 24.18 -1.92 -17.55
CA THR A 462 25.04 -1.10 -18.41
C THR A 462 24.22 -0.57 -19.58
N TYR A 463 24.30 0.73 -19.83
CA TYR A 463 23.86 1.28 -21.11
C TYR A 463 24.79 0.68 -22.17
N LYS A 464 24.25 -0.03 -23.16
CA LYS A 464 25.00 -0.38 -24.37
C LYS A 464 25.28 0.90 -25.15
N SER A 465 26.19 1.73 -24.66
CA SER A 465 26.92 2.64 -25.52
C SER A 465 27.70 1.77 -26.49
N ILE A 466 27.48 2.04 -27.77
CA ILE A 466 28.38 1.63 -28.85
C ILE A 466 29.80 1.84 -28.31
N SER A 467 30.59 0.78 -28.39
CA SER A 467 31.95 0.68 -27.91
C SER A 467 32.83 1.71 -28.62
N GLU A 468 32.85 2.95 -28.13
CA GLU A 468 33.97 3.84 -28.36
C GLU A 468 35.07 3.38 -27.42
N THR A 469 35.97 2.56 -27.96
CA THR A 469 37.26 2.23 -27.37
C THR A 469 38.09 3.51 -27.25
N SER A 470 37.77 4.35 -26.28
CA SER A 470 38.70 5.36 -25.81
C SER A 470 39.77 4.63 -25.00
N SER A 471 40.90 4.36 -25.67
CA SER A 471 42.11 3.86 -25.05
C SER A 471 42.64 4.89 -24.05
N SER A 472 42.12 4.87 -22.83
CA SER A 472 42.67 5.67 -21.74
C SER A 472 44.08 5.16 -21.45
N CYS A 473 45.10 6.03 -21.54
CA CYS A 473 46.52 5.73 -21.23
C CYS A 473 46.77 5.34 -19.75
N ILE A 474 45.72 5.12 -18.96
CA ILE A 474 45.78 4.79 -17.53
C ILE A 474 46.00 3.29 -17.39
N GLN A 475 47.13 2.90 -16.80
CA GLN A 475 47.42 1.50 -16.51
C GLN A 475 46.50 0.96 -15.41
N ARG A 476 45.87 -0.21 -15.67
CA ARG A 476 45.02 -0.91 -14.70
C ARG A 476 45.88 -1.51 -13.57
N PRO A 477 45.55 -1.25 -12.29
CA PRO A 477 46.20 -1.93 -11.17
C PRO A 477 45.96 -3.45 -11.20
N LEU A 478 46.99 -4.24 -10.88
CA LEU A 478 46.93 -5.71 -10.95
C LEU A 478 45.85 -6.35 -10.06
N TRP A 479 45.53 -5.72 -8.92
CA TRP A 479 44.55 -6.22 -7.95
C TRP A 479 43.09 -5.98 -8.36
N VAL A 480 42.83 -5.10 -9.35
CA VAL A 480 41.47 -4.79 -9.83
C VAL A 480 41.16 -5.68 -11.03
N ASP A 481 40.08 -6.45 -10.98
CA ASP A 481 39.68 -7.31 -12.09
C ASP A 481 39.37 -6.51 -13.38
N VAL A 482 39.57 -7.12 -14.55
CA VAL A 482 39.32 -6.49 -15.86
C VAL A 482 37.88 -6.03 -15.98
N ARG A 483 36.92 -6.87 -15.56
CA ARG A 483 35.49 -6.53 -15.60
C ARG A 483 35.15 -5.37 -14.66
N ALA A 484 35.78 -5.32 -13.48
CA ALA A 484 35.60 -4.21 -12.55
C ALA A 484 36.17 -2.91 -13.14
N TRP A 485 37.32 -2.97 -13.84
CA TRP A 485 37.92 -1.83 -14.50
C TRP A 485 37.06 -1.23 -15.63
N GLU A 486 36.41 -2.08 -16.43
CA GLU A 486 35.45 -1.65 -17.45
C GLU A 486 34.22 -0.96 -16.85
N LYS A 487 33.67 -1.53 -15.77
CA LYS A 487 32.56 -0.92 -15.03
C LYS A 487 32.96 0.44 -14.44
N LEU A 488 34.19 0.58 -13.92
CA LEU A 488 34.71 1.86 -13.44
C LEU A 488 34.87 2.89 -14.57
N ALA A 489 35.22 2.46 -15.79
CA ALA A 489 35.30 3.36 -16.95
C ALA A 489 33.92 3.91 -17.34
N GLN A 490 32.87 3.11 -17.17
CA GLN A 490 31.50 3.57 -17.36
C GLN A 490 31.05 4.49 -16.22
N LEU A 491 31.41 4.16 -14.98
CA LEU A 491 31.10 4.97 -13.80
C LEU A 491 31.74 6.37 -13.87
N GLU A 492 32.96 6.46 -14.41
CA GLU A 492 33.70 7.71 -14.60
C GLU A 492 33.00 8.72 -15.52
N LYS A 493 32.02 8.27 -16.35
CA LYS A 493 31.21 9.20 -17.15
C LYS A 493 30.24 10.03 -16.31
N LEU A 494 29.95 9.60 -15.08
CA LEU A 494 29.18 10.40 -14.12
C LEU A 494 30.08 11.47 -13.51
N SER A 495 29.59 12.71 -13.44
CA SER A 495 30.34 13.85 -12.89
C SER A 495 30.88 13.59 -11.48
N THR A 496 30.17 12.81 -10.66
CA THR A 496 30.54 12.47 -9.28
C THR A 496 31.76 11.55 -9.18
N PHE A 497 32.01 10.71 -10.18
CA PHE A 497 33.08 9.71 -10.20
C PHE A 497 34.20 10.00 -11.21
N GLN A 498 34.25 11.21 -11.76
CA GLN A 498 35.31 11.60 -12.68
C GLN A 498 36.70 11.41 -12.06
N GLY A 499 37.61 10.78 -12.81
CA GLY A 499 38.97 10.53 -12.36
C GLY A 499 39.15 9.31 -11.44
N ILE A 500 38.11 8.51 -11.16
CA ILE A 500 38.23 7.36 -10.23
C ILE A 500 39.29 6.35 -10.67
N ARG A 501 39.40 6.08 -11.98
CA ARG A 501 40.44 5.18 -12.52
C ARG A 501 41.84 5.76 -12.34
N SER A 502 42.00 7.07 -12.52
CA SER A 502 43.28 7.73 -12.29
C SER A 502 43.70 7.66 -10.82
N SER A 503 42.78 7.90 -9.88
CA SER A 503 43.07 7.78 -8.44
C SER A 503 43.41 6.36 -8.02
N LEU A 504 42.69 5.35 -8.51
CA LEU A 504 43.00 3.94 -8.26
C LEU A 504 44.41 3.56 -8.75
N SER A 505 44.86 4.14 -9.88
CA SER A 505 46.21 3.92 -10.40
C SER A 505 47.29 4.65 -9.59
N LEU A 506 47.08 5.94 -9.28
CA LEU A 506 48.06 6.80 -8.61
C LEU A 506 48.20 6.45 -7.12
N GLN A 507 47.12 6.11 -6.43
CA GLN A 507 47.06 5.85 -4.99
C GLN A 507 46.72 4.39 -4.69
N THR A 508 47.33 3.46 -5.44
CA THR A 508 47.05 2.01 -5.36
C THR A 508 47.05 1.46 -3.94
N LYS A 509 48.05 1.82 -3.10
CA LYS A 509 48.20 1.26 -1.74
C LYS A 509 47.03 1.62 -0.82
N GLN A 510 46.58 2.87 -0.83
CA GLN A 510 45.51 3.34 0.06
C GLN A 510 44.16 2.69 -0.30
N TRP A 511 43.87 2.57 -1.60
CA TRP A 511 42.68 1.88 -2.08
C TRP A 511 42.71 0.38 -1.78
N GLN A 512 43.88 -0.26 -1.90
CA GLN A 512 44.04 -1.66 -1.49
C GLN A 512 43.79 -1.87 0.00
N GLU A 513 44.32 -1.00 0.86
CA GLU A 513 44.08 -1.06 2.31
C GLU A 513 42.59 -0.85 2.65
N TYR A 514 41.94 0.12 1.99
CA TYR A 514 40.51 0.39 2.17
C TYR A 514 39.64 -0.83 1.80
N PHE A 515 39.89 -1.47 0.66
CA PHE A 515 39.14 -2.64 0.20
C PHE A 515 39.65 -3.98 0.76
N ALA A 516 40.73 -3.99 1.55
CA ALA A 516 41.17 -5.17 2.28
C ALA A 516 40.28 -5.46 3.51
N LEU A 517 39.63 -4.43 4.06
CA LEU A 517 38.70 -4.55 5.17
C LEU A 517 37.36 -5.15 4.73
N ARG A 518 36.63 -5.78 5.66
CA ARG A 518 35.32 -6.42 5.36
C ARG A 518 34.24 -5.38 5.02
N SER A 519 34.24 -4.23 5.67
CA SER A 519 33.43 -3.06 5.29
C SER A 519 33.96 -1.79 5.97
N THR A 520 34.16 -0.73 5.18
CA THR A 520 34.44 0.64 5.66
C THR A 520 33.60 1.67 4.91
N VAL A 521 32.41 1.29 4.44
CA VAL A 521 31.47 2.16 3.72
C VAL A 521 31.13 3.43 4.52
N ILE A 522 31.12 3.32 5.84
CA ILE A 522 30.84 4.39 6.80
C ILE A 522 32.08 5.26 7.06
N GLY A 523 33.28 4.73 6.78
CA GLY A 523 34.54 5.42 6.97
C GLY A 523 34.89 6.37 5.81
N PRO A 524 35.77 7.36 6.04
CA PRO A 524 36.20 8.27 5.00
C PRO A 524 36.91 7.49 3.87
N LEU A 525 36.58 7.85 2.63
CA LEU A 525 37.27 7.30 1.46
C LEU A 525 38.76 7.70 1.49
N PRO A 526 39.66 6.84 0.97
CA PRO A 526 41.11 6.98 1.13
C PRO A 526 41.75 8.21 0.48
N CYS A 527 40.97 9.12 -0.13
CA CYS A 527 41.48 10.31 -0.84
C CYS A 527 40.55 11.52 -0.66
N SER A 528 41.11 12.71 -0.46
CA SER A 528 40.33 13.97 -0.35
C SER A 528 39.56 14.30 -1.63
N SER A 529 40.00 13.80 -2.78
CA SER A 529 39.31 13.99 -4.07
C SER A 529 37.96 13.28 -4.17
N PHE A 530 37.65 12.33 -3.27
CA PHE A 530 36.38 11.60 -3.25
C PHE A 530 35.68 11.69 -1.88
N SER A 531 36.07 12.62 -1.02
CA SER A 531 35.40 12.82 0.28
C SER A 531 33.97 13.35 0.15
N HIS A 532 33.59 13.88 -1.02
CA HIS A 532 32.24 14.35 -1.33
C HIS A 532 31.26 13.22 -1.67
N LEU A 533 31.73 11.97 -1.84
CA LEU A 533 30.85 10.86 -2.20
C LEU A 533 29.91 10.50 -1.06
N THR A 534 28.65 10.24 -1.39
CA THR A 534 27.63 9.77 -0.44
C THR A 534 27.88 8.30 -0.06
N LEU A 535 27.25 7.84 1.03
CA LEU A 535 27.32 6.43 1.46
C LEU A 535 26.84 5.47 0.35
N PHE A 536 25.79 5.84 -0.39
CA PHE A 536 25.31 5.05 -1.52
C PHE A 536 26.32 5.02 -2.68
N GLN A 537 26.93 6.16 -3.00
CA GLN A 537 27.99 6.22 -4.03
C GLN A 537 29.23 5.40 -3.64
N ALA A 538 29.60 5.40 -2.36
CA ALA A 538 30.63 4.51 -1.83
C ALA A 538 30.21 3.04 -1.97
N ALA A 539 28.96 2.68 -1.66
CA ALA A 539 28.44 1.33 -1.83
C ALA A 539 28.49 0.85 -3.30
N ILE A 540 28.32 1.75 -4.29
CA ILE A 540 28.52 1.43 -5.71
C ILE A 540 29.96 0.97 -5.98
N LEU A 541 30.96 1.63 -5.39
CA LEU A 541 32.37 1.24 -5.52
C LEU A 541 32.63 -0.12 -4.88
N TRP A 542 32.12 -0.35 -3.67
CA TRP A 542 32.21 -1.64 -2.98
C TRP A 542 31.61 -2.77 -3.81
N ARG A 543 30.43 -2.56 -4.39
CA ARG A 543 29.79 -3.54 -5.25
C ARG A 543 30.61 -3.87 -6.51
N ILE A 544 31.31 -2.90 -7.08
CA ILE A 544 32.15 -3.12 -8.27
C ILE A 544 33.46 -3.85 -7.93
N LEU A 545 34.11 -3.47 -6.82
CA LEU A 545 35.45 -3.94 -6.46
C LEU A 545 35.45 -5.16 -5.53
N ARG A 546 34.47 -5.29 -4.65
CA ARG A 546 34.31 -6.37 -3.66
C ARG A 546 32.83 -6.80 -3.55
N PRO A 547 32.26 -7.42 -4.61
CA PRO A 547 30.85 -7.83 -4.62
C PRO A 547 30.48 -8.81 -3.49
N GLU A 548 31.44 -9.63 -3.04
CA GLU A 548 31.24 -10.58 -1.93
C GLU A 548 30.93 -9.91 -0.59
N CYS A 549 31.36 -8.67 -0.38
CA CYS A 549 31.10 -7.92 0.84
C CYS A 549 29.81 -7.09 0.79
N LEU A 550 29.05 -7.18 -0.31
CA LEU A 550 27.90 -6.30 -0.57
C LEU A 550 26.82 -6.39 0.50
N ASP A 551 26.52 -7.58 1.01
CA ASP A 551 25.51 -7.77 2.06
C ASP A 551 25.90 -7.00 3.34
N LEU A 552 27.14 -7.18 3.80
CA LEU A 552 27.67 -6.45 4.95
C LEU A 552 27.70 -4.93 4.73
N VAL A 553 28.09 -4.51 3.52
CA VAL A 553 28.12 -3.10 3.10
C VAL A 553 26.71 -2.49 3.16
N LEU A 554 25.70 -3.20 2.67
CA LEU A 554 24.31 -2.75 2.68
C LEU A 554 23.74 -2.73 4.10
N SER A 555 24.00 -3.76 4.91
CA SER A 555 23.62 -3.80 6.32
C SER A 555 24.20 -2.62 7.11
N HIS A 556 25.47 -2.30 6.89
CA HIS A 556 26.10 -1.14 7.52
C HIS A 556 25.53 0.20 7.02
N LEU A 557 25.28 0.31 5.71
CA LEU A 557 24.65 1.50 5.12
C LEU A 557 23.25 1.73 5.70
N THR A 558 22.42 0.69 5.77
CA THR A 558 21.05 0.79 6.31
C THR A 558 21.08 1.11 7.80
N THR A 559 21.94 0.44 8.57
CA THR A 559 22.08 0.70 10.02
C THR A 559 22.51 2.14 10.30
N CYS A 560 23.39 2.72 9.47
CA CYS A 560 23.81 4.11 9.65
C CYS A 560 22.74 5.14 9.31
N ILE A 561 21.88 4.85 8.33
CA ILE A 561 20.88 5.80 7.84
C ILE A 561 19.58 5.68 8.62
N LEU A 562 19.07 4.46 8.81
CA LEU A 562 17.79 4.18 9.45
C LEU A 562 17.94 3.96 10.97
N GLY A 563 19.16 3.73 11.45
CA GLY A 563 19.42 3.24 12.80
C GLY A 563 19.45 1.71 12.85
N PRO A 564 19.79 1.12 14.01
CA PRO A 564 19.64 -0.31 14.20
C PRO A 564 18.19 -0.72 13.95
N GLU A 565 17.98 -1.91 13.41
CA GLU A 565 16.65 -2.51 13.40
C GLU A 565 16.08 -2.43 14.82
N PRO A 566 14.79 -2.11 14.99
CA PRO A 566 14.19 -2.13 16.31
C PRO A 566 14.49 -3.51 16.89
N GLU A 567 15.23 -3.56 18.00
CA GLU A 567 15.45 -4.81 18.70
C GLU A 567 14.07 -5.45 18.86
N ASP A 568 13.93 -6.71 18.47
CA ASP A 568 12.73 -7.49 18.77
C ASP A 568 12.62 -7.51 20.29
N SER A 569 12.00 -6.49 20.86
CA SER A 569 11.71 -6.44 22.27
C SER A 569 10.83 -7.65 22.49
N CYS A 570 11.36 -8.59 23.26
CA CYS A 570 10.70 -9.84 23.63
C CYS A 570 9.36 -9.60 24.37
N GLU A 571 8.98 -8.33 24.55
CA GLU A 571 7.83 -7.85 25.31
C GLU A 571 7.21 -6.67 24.52
N GLU A 572 5.88 -6.67 24.44
CA GLU A 572 4.98 -5.56 24.01
C GLU A 572 4.59 -5.46 22.52
N ASP A 573 4.02 -6.55 21.96
CA ASP A 573 2.70 -6.60 21.27
C ASP A 573 2.66 -7.71 20.21
N ASP A 574 2.00 -8.84 20.50
CA ASP A 574 1.85 -9.90 19.49
C ASP A 574 1.04 -9.40 18.27
N ALA A 575 1.45 -9.73 17.04
CA ALA A 575 0.77 -9.30 15.81
C ALA A 575 -0.73 -9.69 15.75
N ILE A 576 -1.11 -10.81 16.37
CA ILE A 576 -2.51 -11.25 16.52
C ILE A 576 -3.32 -10.27 17.38
N SER A 577 -2.69 -9.68 18.38
CA SER A 577 -3.30 -8.74 19.32
C SER A 577 -3.72 -7.45 18.64
N GLN A 578 -2.82 -7.00 17.76
CA GLN A 578 -2.99 -5.80 16.96
C GLN A 578 -3.99 -6.02 15.82
N SER A 579 -4.38 -7.27 15.53
CA SER A 579 -5.32 -7.61 14.44
C SER A 579 -6.76 -7.13 14.69
N ASP A 580 -7.47 -6.84 13.61
CA ASP A 580 -8.85 -6.35 13.63
C ASP A 580 -9.80 -7.55 13.76
N PRO A 581 -10.83 -7.51 14.62
CA PRO A 581 -11.83 -8.58 14.67
C PRO A 581 -12.50 -8.84 13.31
N GLN A 582 -12.61 -7.83 12.43
CA GLN A 582 -13.24 -7.96 11.12
C GLN A 582 -12.34 -8.53 10.03
N ALA A 583 -11.02 -8.59 10.26
CA ALA A 583 -10.04 -9.06 9.28
C ALA A 583 -9.39 -10.37 9.79
N PRO A 584 -9.43 -11.47 9.01
CA PRO A 584 -8.71 -12.67 9.38
C PRO A 584 -7.20 -12.47 9.29
N VAL A 585 -6.48 -13.06 10.25
CA VAL A 585 -5.03 -13.15 10.22
C VAL A 585 -4.64 -14.41 9.46
N LEU A 586 -4.09 -14.26 8.26
CA LEU A 586 -3.53 -15.39 7.51
C LEU A 586 -2.13 -15.70 8.04
N PHE A 587 -1.87 -16.97 8.31
CA PHE A 587 -0.54 -17.49 8.57
C PHE A 587 -0.12 -18.33 7.37
N LEU A 588 1.03 -17.99 6.81
CA LEU A 588 1.63 -18.80 5.77
C LEU A 588 2.36 -19.97 6.43
N LEU A 589 1.93 -21.19 6.11
CA LEU A 589 2.64 -22.40 6.48
C LEU A 589 4.03 -22.35 5.85
N PRO A 590 5.11 -22.27 6.65
CA PRO A 590 6.43 -22.44 6.09
C PRO A 590 6.52 -23.88 5.57
N GLN A 591 7.16 -24.06 4.41
CA GLN A 591 7.44 -25.39 3.87
C GLN A 591 8.16 -26.25 4.93
N VAL A 592 9.00 -25.61 5.75
CA VAL A 592 9.87 -26.17 6.78
C VAL A 592 9.12 -26.76 7.98
N SER A 593 7.95 -26.25 8.40
CA SER A 593 7.29 -26.80 9.59
C SER A 593 5.78 -26.59 9.60
N PRO A 594 4.98 -27.61 9.23
CA PRO A 594 3.55 -27.46 9.12
C PRO A 594 2.85 -27.19 10.47
N ASP A 595 3.44 -27.66 11.58
CA ASP A 595 2.87 -27.49 12.91
C ASP A 595 3.16 -26.10 13.53
N LEU A 596 4.03 -25.30 12.91
CA LEU A 596 4.55 -24.08 13.52
C LEU A 596 3.46 -23.02 13.79
N PRO A 597 2.61 -22.65 12.82
CA PRO A 597 1.59 -21.63 13.05
C PRO A 597 0.58 -22.03 14.13
N PHE A 598 0.22 -23.31 14.17
CA PHE A 598 -0.74 -23.83 15.14
C PHE A 598 -0.25 -23.66 16.58
N ASN A 599 0.99 -24.06 16.86
CA ASN A 599 1.56 -23.98 18.21
C ASN A 599 1.73 -22.52 18.66
N TYR A 600 2.21 -21.64 17.78
CA TYR A 600 2.36 -20.22 18.06
C TYR A 600 1.03 -19.55 18.45
N ILE A 601 -0.02 -19.79 17.67
CA ILE A 601 -1.35 -19.20 17.91
C ILE A 601 -1.95 -19.73 19.23
N LEU A 602 -1.83 -21.03 19.48
CA LEU A 602 -2.31 -21.64 20.72
C LEU A 602 -1.57 -21.09 21.95
N HIS A 603 -0.27 -20.86 21.84
CA HIS A 603 0.52 -20.28 22.92
C HIS A 603 0.10 -18.85 23.25
N ILE A 604 -0.04 -18.00 22.24
CA ILE A 604 -0.49 -16.62 22.43
C ILE A 604 -1.88 -16.58 23.05
N ALA A 605 -2.78 -17.44 22.59
CA ALA A 605 -4.12 -17.54 23.16
C ALA A 605 -4.08 -17.95 24.64
N ARG A 606 -3.24 -18.93 25.01
CA ARG A 606 -3.05 -19.36 26.41
C ARG A 606 -2.49 -18.24 27.28
N LYS A 607 -1.46 -17.52 26.82
CA LYS A 607 -0.91 -16.34 27.51
C LYS A 607 -1.99 -15.30 27.83
N ARG A 608 -3.01 -15.19 26.98
CA ARG A 608 -4.13 -14.26 27.13
C ARG A 608 -5.37 -14.85 27.81
N GLY A 609 -5.31 -16.10 28.28
CA GLY A 609 -6.44 -16.78 28.89
C GLY A 609 -7.64 -16.98 27.94
N LYS A 610 -7.39 -17.07 26.63
CA LYS A 610 -8.41 -17.30 25.61
C LYS A 610 -8.41 -18.77 25.16
N GLU A 611 -9.60 -19.34 25.01
CA GLU A 611 -9.77 -20.66 24.38
C GLU A 611 -9.84 -20.52 22.86
N VAL A 612 -9.10 -21.39 22.15
CA VAL A 612 -9.08 -21.45 20.68
C VAL A 612 -9.92 -22.63 20.22
N LYS A 613 -10.91 -22.36 19.36
CA LYS A 613 -11.65 -23.40 18.64
C LYS A 613 -10.97 -23.72 17.32
N ILE A 614 -10.54 -24.97 17.17
CA ILE A 614 -9.94 -25.45 15.92
C ILE A 614 -11.04 -25.98 15.00
N LEU A 615 -11.15 -25.39 13.81
CA LEU A 615 -12.07 -25.82 12.76
C LEU A 615 -11.25 -26.35 11.59
N SER A 616 -11.31 -27.66 11.35
CA SER A 616 -10.73 -28.25 10.15
C SER A 616 -11.79 -28.45 9.08
N TRP A 617 -11.47 -28.10 7.83
CA TRP A 617 -12.32 -28.49 6.72
C TRP A 617 -12.34 -30.01 6.56
N SER A 618 -13.54 -30.59 6.40
CA SER A 618 -13.71 -31.96 5.94
C SER A 618 -14.89 -32.05 4.98
N GLU A 619 -14.83 -32.97 4.01
CA GLU A 619 -15.92 -33.16 3.04
C GLU A 619 -17.23 -33.62 3.69
N THR A 620 -17.15 -34.17 4.91
CA THR A 620 -18.30 -34.70 5.65
C THR A 620 -19.01 -33.65 6.50
N LEU A 621 -18.39 -32.48 6.73
CA LEU A 621 -18.97 -31.41 7.53
C LEU A 621 -19.88 -30.52 6.67
N PRO A 622 -21.16 -30.33 7.06
CA PRO A 622 -22.01 -29.38 6.36
C PRO A 622 -21.43 -27.97 6.43
N THR A 623 -21.35 -27.27 5.30
CA THR A 623 -20.92 -25.86 5.27
C THR A 623 -21.75 -24.96 6.19
N LYS A 624 -23.02 -25.30 6.40
CA LYS A 624 -23.93 -24.61 7.35
C LYS A 624 -23.50 -24.74 8.81
N THR A 625 -22.98 -25.89 9.24
CA THR A 625 -22.53 -26.01 10.64
C THR A 625 -21.29 -25.17 10.88
N MET A 626 -20.40 -25.06 9.89
CA MET A 626 -19.23 -24.18 9.96
C MET A 626 -19.63 -22.71 9.98
N SER A 627 -20.56 -22.27 9.12
CA SER A 627 -21.08 -20.89 9.14
C SER A 627 -21.70 -20.55 10.49
N ASP A 628 -22.52 -21.43 11.05
CA ASP A 628 -23.19 -21.19 12.32
C ASP A 628 -22.20 -21.10 13.48
N THR A 629 -21.12 -21.91 13.46
CA THR A 629 -20.06 -21.81 14.45
C THR A 629 -19.25 -20.52 14.33
N LEU A 630 -18.97 -20.06 13.10
CA LEU A 630 -18.28 -18.79 12.84
C LEU A 630 -19.12 -17.63 13.36
N LEU A 631 -20.39 -17.53 12.96
CA LEU A 631 -21.29 -16.45 13.39
C LEU A 631 -21.49 -16.44 14.92
N LYS A 632 -21.60 -17.61 15.56
CA LYS A 632 -21.66 -17.70 17.03
C LYS A 632 -20.36 -17.20 17.69
N SER A 633 -19.21 -17.63 17.19
CA SER A 633 -17.91 -17.20 17.73
C SER A 633 -17.65 -15.70 17.57
N GLN A 634 -18.16 -15.09 16.49
CA GLN A 634 -18.10 -13.64 16.25
C GLN A 634 -18.91 -12.85 17.30
N ARG A 635 -20.02 -13.41 17.79
CA ARG A 635 -20.82 -12.83 18.88
C ARG A 635 -20.17 -13.07 20.24
N ASP A 636 -19.67 -14.28 20.47
CA ASP A 636 -19.11 -14.73 21.75
C ASP A 636 -17.66 -14.26 21.99
N GLY A 637 -16.98 -13.68 21.00
CA GLY A 637 -15.61 -13.18 21.12
C GLY A 637 -14.55 -14.28 21.21
N GLN A 638 -14.80 -15.44 20.60
CA GLN A 638 -13.93 -16.61 20.66
C GLN A 638 -12.84 -16.57 19.58
N TRP A 639 -11.71 -17.21 19.84
CA TRP A 639 -10.64 -17.33 18.85
C TRP A 639 -10.85 -18.57 18.00
N ILE A 640 -10.78 -18.43 16.68
CA ILE A 640 -10.89 -19.55 15.74
C ILE A 640 -9.56 -19.74 15.03
N LEU A 641 -9.15 -21.00 14.93
CA LEU A 641 -8.02 -21.46 14.13
C LEU A 641 -8.52 -22.43 13.07
N MET A 642 -8.22 -22.19 11.80
CA MET A 642 -8.63 -23.08 10.71
C MET A 642 -7.59 -23.23 9.60
N ASN A 643 -7.64 -24.35 8.89
CA ASN A 643 -6.88 -24.53 7.66
C ASN A 643 -7.62 -23.92 6.47
N TRP A 644 -6.88 -23.25 5.59
CA TRP A 644 -7.41 -22.72 4.34
C TRP A 644 -7.91 -23.85 3.44
N HIS A 645 -9.07 -23.64 2.82
CA HIS A 645 -9.58 -24.47 1.75
C HIS A 645 -10.48 -23.62 0.82
N PRO A 646 -10.40 -23.77 -0.52
CA PRO A 646 -11.14 -22.90 -1.46
C PRO A 646 -12.66 -22.85 -1.23
N ARG A 647 -13.27 -23.96 -0.77
CA ARG A 647 -14.71 -23.99 -0.45
C ARG A 647 -15.10 -23.18 0.79
N LEU A 648 -14.14 -22.72 1.59
CA LEU A 648 -14.36 -21.85 2.74
C LEU A 648 -14.38 -20.36 2.38
N ALA A 649 -14.01 -19.99 1.14
CA ALA A 649 -13.93 -18.59 0.70
C ALA A 649 -15.20 -17.80 1.04
N SER A 650 -16.38 -18.33 0.70
CA SER A 650 -17.67 -17.69 0.97
C SER A 650 -18.01 -17.62 2.47
N LEU A 651 -17.47 -18.53 3.28
CA LEU A 651 -17.72 -18.57 4.73
C LEU A 651 -16.89 -17.53 5.49
N LEU A 652 -15.65 -17.29 5.07
CA LEU A 652 -14.77 -16.28 5.67
C LEU A 652 -15.24 -14.85 5.38
N LEU A 653 -16.04 -14.68 4.34
CA LEU A 653 -16.68 -13.41 3.98
C LEU A 653 -17.99 -13.15 4.73
N ALA A 654 -18.52 -14.14 5.46
CA ALA A 654 -19.75 -13.98 6.23
C ALA A 654 -19.46 -13.21 7.54
N LYS A 655 -20.08 -12.04 7.69
CA LYS A 655 -19.93 -11.16 8.85
C LYS A 655 -21.27 -10.99 9.59
N GLU A 656 -21.21 -10.97 10.92
CA GLU A 656 -22.29 -10.48 11.78
C GLU A 656 -22.27 -8.94 11.85
N ASP A 657 -23.45 -8.33 11.98
CA ASP A 657 -23.58 -6.86 12.13
C ASP A 657 -22.90 -6.33 13.41
N LYS A 658 -22.77 -7.17 14.43
CA LYS A 658 -22.15 -6.83 15.72
C LYS A 658 -21.17 -7.91 16.14
N MET A 659 -19.88 -7.62 15.95
CA MET A 659 -18.78 -8.49 16.36
C MET A 659 -18.16 -7.97 17.67
N THR A 660 -17.74 -8.89 18.54
CA THR A 660 -17.00 -8.55 19.76
C THR A 660 -15.55 -8.17 19.43
N ALA A 661 -15.00 -7.16 20.14
CA ALA A 661 -13.63 -6.69 19.91
C ALA A 661 -12.54 -7.74 20.18
N ASP A 662 -12.86 -8.77 20.97
CA ASP A 662 -11.95 -9.87 21.35
C ASP A 662 -11.88 -11.00 20.32
N TYR A 663 -12.81 -11.05 19.36
CA TYR A 663 -12.87 -12.10 18.34
C TYR A 663 -11.62 -12.07 17.45
N ARG A 664 -11.03 -13.24 17.18
CA ARG A 664 -9.88 -13.38 16.28
C ARG A 664 -10.04 -14.61 15.40
N LEU A 665 -9.83 -14.43 14.10
CA LEU A 665 -9.88 -15.50 13.12
C LEU A 665 -8.49 -15.70 12.52
N CYS A 666 -7.88 -16.83 12.84
CA CYS A 666 -6.58 -17.22 12.30
C CYS A 666 -6.78 -18.30 11.23
N VAL A 667 -6.34 -18.01 10.01
CA VAL A 667 -6.41 -18.95 8.88
C VAL A 667 -5.00 -19.37 8.52
N VAL A 668 -4.73 -20.66 8.45
CA VAL A 668 -3.43 -21.20 8.10
C VAL A 668 -3.48 -21.72 6.66
N ALA A 669 -2.65 -21.16 5.77
CA ALA A 669 -2.63 -21.50 4.35
C ALA A 669 -1.22 -21.92 3.88
N GLU A 670 -1.15 -22.92 3.01
CA GLU A 670 0.09 -23.29 2.33
C GLU A 670 0.46 -22.24 1.29
N GLU A 671 1.75 -21.98 1.10
CA GLU A 671 2.22 -20.98 0.12
C GLU A 671 1.74 -21.31 -1.30
N GLU A 672 1.69 -22.58 -1.67
CA GLU A 672 1.17 -23.05 -2.97
C GLU A 672 -0.33 -22.81 -3.14
N SER A 673 -1.07 -22.78 -2.03
CA SER A 673 -2.52 -22.55 -2.03
C SER A 673 -2.88 -21.07 -2.12
N LEU A 674 -1.91 -20.16 -1.98
CA LEU A 674 -2.14 -18.73 -1.95
C LEU A 674 -2.83 -18.15 -3.18
N PRO A 675 -2.54 -18.57 -4.43
CA PRO A 675 -3.27 -18.10 -5.60
C PRO A 675 -4.77 -18.44 -5.57
N SER A 676 -5.17 -19.42 -4.76
CA SER A 676 -6.58 -19.79 -4.55
C SER A 676 -7.27 -19.00 -3.44
N VAL A 677 -6.50 -18.34 -2.57
CA VAL A 677 -7.04 -17.49 -1.49
C VAL A 677 -7.61 -16.21 -2.13
N PRO A 678 -8.89 -15.87 -1.87
CA PRO A 678 -9.49 -14.62 -2.33
C PRO A 678 -8.61 -13.43 -1.95
N VAL A 679 -8.37 -12.53 -2.89
CA VAL A 679 -7.48 -11.40 -2.69
C VAL A 679 -8.03 -10.51 -1.59
N ALA A 680 -9.35 -10.41 -1.45
CA ALA A 680 -10.02 -9.71 -0.36
C ALA A 680 -9.58 -10.16 1.05
N LEU A 681 -9.19 -11.43 1.22
CA LEU A 681 -8.68 -11.96 2.50
C LEU A 681 -7.18 -11.69 2.69
N THR A 682 -6.43 -11.56 1.59
CA THR A 682 -5.00 -11.22 1.62
C THR A 682 -4.74 -9.70 1.62
N SER A 683 -5.73 -8.90 1.25
CA SER A 683 -5.56 -7.46 1.02
C SER A 683 -5.79 -6.59 2.25
N GLY A 684 -6.37 -7.13 3.33
CA GLY A 684 -6.59 -6.43 4.61
C GLY A 684 -7.53 -5.26 4.51
N SER A 685 -8.72 -5.36 5.12
CA SER A 685 -9.53 -4.17 5.35
C SER A 685 -8.99 -3.42 6.58
N GLY A 686 -8.29 -2.31 6.34
CA GLY A 686 -8.37 -1.13 7.22
C GLY A 686 -7.39 -0.98 8.38
N SER A 687 -6.57 -1.96 8.76
CA SER A 687 -5.59 -1.74 9.85
C SER A 687 -4.51 -2.81 10.01
N THR A 688 -4.72 -4.03 9.52
CA THR A 688 -3.98 -5.19 10.02
C THR A 688 -3.41 -6.13 8.95
N PRO A 689 -2.20 -6.70 9.17
CA PRO A 689 -1.56 -7.61 8.25
C PRO A 689 -2.41 -8.81 7.88
N CYS A 690 -2.47 -9.11 6.58
CA CYS A 690 -3.18 -10.29 6.07
C CYS A 690 -2.28 -11.45 5.70
N ALA A 691 -0.99 -11.44 6.02
CA ALA A 691 -0.12 -12.61 5.94
C ALA A 691 1.07 -12.46 6.91
N LEU A 692 1.06 -13.23 7.99
CA LEU A 692 2.20 -13.35 8.91
C LEU A 692 3.08 -14.52 8.50
N ARG A 693 4.39 -14.29 8.44
CA ARG A 693 5.41 -15.33 8.28
C ARG A 693 6.15 -15.50 9.60
N LEU A 694 6.04 -16.69 10.19
CA LEU A 694 6.78 -17.05 11.40
C LEU A 694 8.21 -17.44 11.04
N THR A 695 9.16 -17.00 11.84
CA THR A 695 10.59 -17.20 11.63
C THR A 695 11.06 -18.46 12.35
N ILE A 696 12.23 -19.00 11.96
CA ILE A 696 12.86 -20.12 12.68
C ILE A 696 13.14 -19.72 14.13
N ARG A 697 13.49 -18.46 14.37
CA ARG A 697 13.69 -17.90 15.70
C ARG A 697 12.43 -17.98 16.55
N ASP A 698 11.27 -17.67 15.99
CA ASP A 698 9.98 -17.79 16.71
C ASP A 698 9.74 -19.23 17.14
N VAL A 699 10.02 -20.20 16.27
CA VAL A 699 9.91 -21.64 16.57
C VAL A 699 10.79 -22.03 17.75
N VAL A 700 12.05 -21.58 17.70
CA VAL A 700 13.06 -21.87 18.70
C VAL A 700 12.65 -21.26 20.02
N LEU A 701 12.25 -19.97 20.04
CA LEU A 701 11.80 -19.28 21.25
C LEU A 701 10.60 -20.00 21.89
N GLN A 702 9.59 -20.36 21.08
CA GLN A 702 8.43 -21.12 21.55
C GLN A 702 8.81 -22.48 22.12
N SER A 703 9.65 -23.21 21.40
CA SER A 703 10.14 -24.52 21.82
C SER A 703 10.96 -24.46 23.12
N CYS A 704 11.72 -23.37 23.32
CA CYS A 704 12.42 -23.09 24.58
C CYS A 704 11.46 -22.83 25.74
N LEU A 705 10.43 -22.01 25.52
CA LEU A 705 9.45 -21.64 26.55
C LEU A 705 8.61 -22.86 26.98
N ASP A 706 8.11 -23.65 26.03
CA ASP A 706 7.35 -24.88 26.31
C ASP A 706 8.21 -25.90 27.08
N ALA A 707 9.47 -26.11 26.66
CA ALA A 707 10.38 -27.00 27.35
C ALA A 707 10.71 -26.50 28.78
N ALA A 708 10.73 -25.19 29.00
CA ALA A 708 10.94 -24.57 30.30
C ALA A 708 9.78 -24.85 31.26
N GLU A 709 8.52 -24.72 30.78
CA GLU A 709 7.31 -24.99 31.57
C GLU A 709 7.15 -26.48 31.90
N ASP A 710 7.44 -27.37 30.95
CA ASP A 710 7.24 -28.82 31.12
C ASP A 710 8.34 -29.52 31.94
N VAL A 711 9.59 -29.05 31.89
CA VAL A 711 10.77 -29.79 32.40
C VAL A 711 11.49 -29.06 33.54
N GLY A 712 11.37 -27.73 33.62
CA GLY A 712 12.28 -26.90 34.42
C GLY A 712 13.67 -26.79 33.76
N VAL A 713 14.11 -25.57 33.49
CA VAL A 713 15.32 -25.23 32.69
C VAL A 713 16.66 -25.65 33.32
N GLN A 714 16.64 -26.35 34.47
CA GLN A 714 17.85 -26.65 35.22
C GLN A 714 18.59 -27.92 34.79
N ASN A 715 18.04 -28.73 33.89
CA ASN A 715 18.71 -29.96 33.43
C ASN A 715 19.63 -29.70 32.22
N PRO A 716 20.96 -29.89 32.32
CA PRO A 716 21.90 -29.64 31.23
C PRO A 716 21.62 -30.49 29.98
N LEU A 717 21.04 -31.68 30.12
CA LEU A 717 20.66 -32.53 28.99
C LEU A 717 19.51 -31.92 28.17
N THR A 718 18.55 -31.26 28.84
CA THR A 718 17.43 -30.59 28.15
C THR A 718 17.93 -29.44 27.28
N LEU A 719 18.93 -28.69 27.78
CA LEU A 719 19.61 -27.66 26.99
C LEU A 719 20.36 -28.24 25.80
N LYS A 720 21.09 -29.35 25.97
CA LYS A 720 21.78 -30.03 24.85
C LYS A 720 20.80 -30.49 23.77
N LEU A 721 19.66 -31.08 24.16
CA LEU A 721 18.63 -31.56 23.25
C LEU A 721 17.92 -30.41 22.52
N LEU A 722 17.70 -29.30 23.21
CA LEU A 722 17.17 -28.08 22.62
C LEU A 722 18.16 -27.47 21.61
N ILE A 723 19.45 -27.38 21.95
CA ILE A 723 20.50 -26.93 21.03
C ILE A 723 20.55 -27.82 19.79
N LEU A 724 20.50 -29.14 19.97
CA LEU A 724 20.44 -30.10 18.87
C LEU A 724 19.22 -29.85 17.97
N HIS A 725 18.05 -29.62 18.56
CA HIS A 725 16.83 -29.28 17.81
C HIS A 725 17.02 -28.00 16.99
N CYS A 726 17.59 -26.95 17.59
CA CYS A 726 17.89 -25.70 16.87
C CYS A 726 18.84 -25.91 15.70
N ILE A 727 19.90 -26.71 15.87
CA ILE A 727 20.85 -27.03 14.79
C ILE A 727 20.13 -27.73 13.63
N LEU A 728 19.25 -28.68 13.93
CA LEU A 728 18.49 -29.39 12.90
C LEU A 728 17.52 -28.46 12.15
N LEU A 729 16.83 -27.56 12.86
CA LEU A 729 15.98 -26.53 12.23
C LEU A 729 16.78 -25.61 11.29
N ILE A 730 18.01 -25.24 11.65
CA ILE A 730 18.88 -24.45 10.77
C ILE A 730 19.32 -25.28 9.58
N ARG A 731 19.79 -26.52 9.78
CA ARG A 731 20.20 -27.40 8.69
C ARG A 731 19.08 -27.59 7.67
N GLN A 732 17.86 -27.64 8.15
CA GLN A 732 16.68 -27.70 7.32
C GLN A 732 16.50 -26.47 6.42
N ASP A 733 16.79 -25.27 6.93
CA ASP A 733 16.69 -24.00 6.20
C ASP A 733 17.73 -23.88 5.06
N TYR A 734 18.97 -24.32 5.32
CA TYR A 734 20.01 -24.38 4.28
C TYR A 734 19.69 -25.40 3.18
N GLY A 735 18.78 -26.34 3.45
CA GLY A 735 18.24 -27.24 2.45
C GLY A 735 19.30 -27.96 1.62
N HIS A 736 19.23 -27.80 0.29
CA HIS A 736 20.10 -28.50 -0.66
C HIS A 736 21.59 -28.15 -0.56
N TYR A 737 21.97 -27.10 0.19
CA TYR A 737 23.38 -26.78 0.44
C TYR A 737 24.06 -27.76 1.40
N ILE A 738 23.31 -28.34 2.34
CA ILE A 738 23.86 -29.19 3.42
C ILE A 738 23.36 -30.65 3.32
N GLN A 739 22.20 -30.88 2.73
CA GLN A 739 21.56 -32.20 2.64
C GLN A 739 21.01 -32.46 1.24
N ARG A 740 20.90 -33.73 0.86
CA ARG A 740 20.49 -34.10 -0.51
C ARG A 740 18.99 -33.89 -0.74
N ARG A 741 18.19 -34.15 0.29
CA ARG A 741 16.73 -33.90 0.30
C ARG A 741 16.35 -32.99 1.46
N MET A 742 15.17 -32.39 1.35
CA MET A 742 14.56 -31.65 2.44
C MET A 742 13.90 -32.62 3.43
N TYR A 743 14.33 -32.57 4.69
CA TYR A 743 13.72 -33.28 5.80
C TYR A 743 13.05 -32.29 6.75
N TYR A 744 11.96 -32.68 7.39
CA TYR A 744 11.14 -31.79 8.20
C TYR A 744 11.17 -32.20 9.66
N TRP A 745 11.84 -31.40 10.50
CA TRP A 745 11.85 -31.59 11.94
C TRP A 745 10.95 -30.55 12.61
N GLY A 746 10.12 -31.00 13.55
CA GLY A 746 9.11 -30.16 14.17
C GLY A 746 9.10 -30.21 15.70
N HIS A 747 8.21 -29.41 16.28
CA HIS A 747 8.01 -29.35 17.72
C HIS A 747 7.59 -30.70 18.32
N ARG A 748 6.87 -31.53 17.55
CA ARG A 748 6.52 -32.90 17.94
C ARG A 748 7.76 -33.76 18.17
N ASP A 749 8.78 -33.63 17.32
CA ASP A 749 10.03 -34.38 17.46
C ASP A 749 10.75 -33.97 18.74
N LEU A 750 10.82 -32.67 19.03
CA LEU A 750 11.39 -32.18 20.29
C LEU A 750 10.66 -32.77 21.51
N LYS A 751 9.33 -32.75 21.53
CA LYS A 751 8.53 -33.34 22.62
C LYS A 751 8.79 -34.84 22.77
N ASN A 752 8.88 -35.56 21.66
CA ASN A 752 9.20 -36.99 21.68
C ASN A 752 10.60 -37.25 22.22
N VAL A 753 11.60 -36.44 21.85
CA VAL A 753 12.98 -36.56 22.34
C VAL A 753 13.07 -36.24 23.82
N LEU A 754 12.41 -35.18 24.29
CA LEU A 754 12.36 -34.82 25.71
C LEU A 754 11.65 -35.92 26.53
N HIS A 755 10.55 -36.48 26.02
CA HIS A 755 9.86 -37.59 26.67
C HIS A 755 10.72 -38.86 26.72
N ALA A 756 11.34 -39.23 25.60
CA ALA A 756 12.24 -40.39 25.53
C ALA A 756 13.44 -40.23 26.47
N ALA A 757 14.05 -39.04 26.52
CA ALA A 757 15.14 -38.73 27.43
C ALA A 757 14.73 -38.93 28.90
N ARG A 758 13.54 -38.47 29.31
CA ARG A 758 13.02 -38.69 30.67
C ARG A 758 12.83 -40.17 30.97
N MET A 759 12.24 -40.93 30.04
CA MET A 759 12.03 -42.37 30.24
C MET A 759 13.33 -43.13 30.39
N VAL A 760 14.33 -42.84 29.55
CA VAL A 760 15.63 -43.52 29.57
C VAL A 760 16.41 -43.17 30.83
N MET A 761 16.43 -41.90 31.24
CA MET A 761 17.08 -41.46 32.49
C MET A 761 16.41 -42.03 33.75
N ALA A 762 15.10 -42.31 33.72
CA ALA A 762 14.42 -42.92 34.85
C ALA A 762 14.76 -44.41 35.02
N GLN A 763 15.25 -45.07 33.97
CA GLN A 763 15.47 -46.53 33.96
C GLN A 763 16.95 -46.93 33.98
N TYR A 764 17.87 -46.08 33.50
CA TYR A 764 19.28 -46.44 33.33
C TYR A 764 20.22 -45.34 33.88
N GLN A 765 21.42 -45.73 34.33
CA GLN A 765 22.47 -44.79 34.76
C GLN A 765 23.37 -44.35 33.59
N ASP A 766 23.81 -45.28 32.74
CA ASP A 766 24.52 -44.97 31.49
C ASP A 766 23.54 -44.91 30.32
N CYS A 767 23.16 -43.69 29.94
CA CYS A 767 22.12 -43.45 28.93
C CYS A 767 22.66 -42.91 27.60
N SER A 768 23.94 -42.54 27.50
CA SER A 768 24.47 -41.72 26.40
C SER A 768 24.30 -42.39 25.03
N GLU A 769 24.72 -43.66 24.90
CA GLU A 769 24.61 -44.39 23.63
C GLU A 769 23.15 -44.64 23.24
N ALA A 770 22.34 -45.12 24.18
CA ALA A 770 20.92 -45.38 23.95
C ALA A 770 20.16 -44.10 23.56
N LEU A 771 20.46 -42.98 24.22
CA LEU A 771 19.84 -41.69 23.95
C LEU A 771 20.31 -41.11 22.61
N SER A 772 21.58 -41.27 22.24
CA SER A 772 22.07 -40.87 20.92
C SER A 772 21.42 -41.68 19.80
N PHE A 773 21.23 -42.98 20.00
CA PHE A 773 20.56 -43.85 19.04
C PHE A 773 19.07 -43.51 18.90
N ILE A 774 18.34 -43.38 20.01
CA ILE A 774 16.91 -43.03 19.97
C ILE A 774 16.71 -41.64 19.36
N THR A 775 17.52 -40.66 19.75
CA THR A 775 17.40 -39.29 19.25
C THR A 775 17.75 -39.21 17.78
N GLY A 776 18.88 -39.79 17.38
CA GLY A 776 19.43 -39.60 16.04
C GLY A 776 18.93 -40.59 15.00
N ALA A 777 18.71 -41.87 15.35
CA ALA A 777 18.30 -42.90 14.39
C ALA A 777 16.78 -43.09 14.34
N VAL A 778 16.09 -42.92 15.48
CA VAL A 778 14.65 -43.19 15.58
C VAL A 778 13.83 -41.92 15.41
N ILE A 779 14.10 -40.88 16.21
CA ILE A 779 13.24 -39.68 16.23
C ILE A 779 13.61 -38.74 15.09
N TYR A 780 14.81 -38.17 15.08
CA TYR A 780 15.21 -37.25 14.01
C TYR A 780 15.60 -37.99 12.72
N GLY A 781 16.27 -39.13 12.83
CA GLY A 781 16.66 -39.97 11.69
C GLY A 781 15.52 -40.70 11.03
N GLY A 782 14.37 -40.86 11.71
CA GLY A 782 13.18 -41.50 11.13
C GLY A 782 12.60 -40.76 9.92
N HIS A 783 12.93 -39.47 9.77
CA HIS A 783 12.55 -38.65 8.62
C HIS A 783 13.48 -38.83 7.41
N ILE A 784 14.68 -39.39 7.62
CA ILE A 784 15.76 -39.38 6.66
C ILE A 784 15.72 -40.66 5.82
N VAL A 785 15.75 -40.49 4.50
CA VAL A 785 15.71 -41.61 3.54
C VAL A 785 17.10 -41.96 3.01
N GLU A 786 18.00 -40.96 2.90
CA GLU A 786 19.33 -41.14 2.35
C GLU A 786 20.36 -41.47 3.46
N ASP A 787 21.16 -42.51 3.25
CA ASP A 787 22.10 -43.00 4.26
C ASP A 787 23.19 -41.98 4.62
N GLU A 788 23.66 -41.18 3.65
CA GLU A 788 24.69 -40.15 3.85
C GLU A 788 24.18 -39.01 4.74
N ASP A 789 22.95 -38.56 4.50
CA ASP A 789 22.30 -37.54 5.31
C ASP A 789 22.03 -38.07 6.73
N ALA A 790 21.65 -39.35 6.87
CA ALA A 790 21.41 -39.99 8.15
C ALA A 790 22.69 -40.10 8.98
N GLN A 791 23.82 -40.43 8.34
CA GLN A 791 25.13 -40.44 8.97
C GLN A 791 25.55 -39.03 9.42
N SER A 792 25.29 -38.01 8.59
CA SER A 792 25.56 -36.61 8.96
C SER A 792 24.77 -36.17 10.19
N VAL A 793 23.47 -36.48 10.25
CA VAL A 793 22.63 -36.16 11.40
C VAL A 793 23.04 -36.94 12.65
N MET A 794 23.33 -38.24 12.52
CA MET A 794 23.85 -39.05 13.62
C MET A 794 25.16 -38.50 14.20
N ALA A 795 26.07 -38.02 13.36
CA ALA A 795 27.33 -37.42 13.81
C ALA A 795 27.08 -36.13 14.62
N VAL A 796 26.14 -35.28 14.17
CA VAL A 796 25.74 -34.06 14.91
C VAL A 796 25.12 -34.43 16.27
N VAL A 797 24.22 -35.42 16.30
CA VAL A 797 23.56 -35.89 17.53
C VAL A 797 24.58 -36.40 18.55
N GLN A 798 25.53 -37.24 18.09
CA GLN A 798 26.59 -37.76 18.96
C GLN A 798 27.47 -36.62 19.51
N HIS A 799 27.83 -35.65 18.67
CA HIS A 799 28.65 -34.52 19.10
C HIS A 799 27.95 -33.64 20.14
N CYS A 800 26.65 -33.37 19.97
CA CYS A 800 25.88 -32.58 20.92
C CYS A 800 25.64 -33.30 22.27
N LEU A 801 25.54 -34.63 22.25
CA LEU A 801 25.20 -35.43 23.43
C LEU A 801 26.42 -35.94 24.22
N GLN A 802 27.62 -35.95 23.63
CA GLN A 802 28.85 -36.31 24.34
C GLN A 802 29.11 -35.43 25.58
N GLU A 803 29.67 -36.02 26.63
CA GLU A 803 30.13 -35.30 27.81
C GLU A 803 31.47 -34.62 27.49
N LEU A 804 31.49 -33.28 27.57
CA LEU A 804 32.73 -32.52 27.49
C LEU A 804 33.35 -32.45 28.88
N ASP A 805 34.22 -33.39 29.21
CA ASP A 805 35.06 -33.39 30.41
C ASP A 805 36.11 -32.27 30.47
N GLN A 806 35.97 -31.18 29.68
CA GLN A 806 36.91 -30.06 29.67
C GLN A 806 36.22 -28.71 29.92
N PRO A 807 36.60 -27.97 30.98
CA PRO A 807 36.07 -26.66 31.31
C PRO A 807 36.69 -25.59 30.38
N GLY A 808 36.32 -25.62 29.10
CA GLY A 808 36.93 -24.73 28.11
C GLY A 808 36.22 -24.59 26.77
N SER A 809 35.07 -25.24 26.52
CA SER A 809 34.41 -25.09 25.21
C SER A 809 33.65 -23.77 25.10
N GLN A 810 34.34 -22.71 24.65
CA GLN A 810 33.69 -21.49 24.16
C GLN A 810 32.71 -21.75 23.01
N GLY A 811 32.71 -22.95 22.40
CA GLY A 811 31.86 -23.31 21.26
C GLY A 811 30.35 -23.25 21.55
N HIS A 812 29.87 -23.81 22.66
CA HIS A 812 28.43 -23.84 22.96
C HIS A 812 27.88 -22.46 23.36
N SER A 813 28.64 -21.68 24.13
CA SER A 813 28.25 -20.30 24.48
C SER A 813 28.34 -19.37 23.28
N HIS A 814 29.32 -19.57 22.39
CA HIS A 814 29.43 -18.81 21.14
C HIS A 814 28.33 -19.18 20.15
N MET A 815 27.98 -20.46 20.02
CA MET A 815 26.89 -20.92 19.15
C MET A 815 25.52 -20.44 19.67
N MET A 816 25.29 -20.46 20.99
CA MET A 816 24.10 -19.84 21.60
C MET A 816 24.08 -18.32 21.43
N ALA A 817 25.23 -17.64 21.56
CA ALA A 817 25.32 -16.21 21.29
C ALA A 817 25.03 -15.89 19.82
N VAL A 818 25.48 -16.72 18.87
CA VAL A 818 25.20 -16.57 17.43
C VAL A 818 23.73 -16.83 17.12
N LEU A 819 23.12 -17.84 17.75
CA LEU A 819 21.70 -18.18 17.58
C LEU A 819 20.75 -17.13 18.18
N LEU A 820 21.15 -16.51 19.30
CA LEU A 820 20.35 -15.49 19.97
C LEU A 820 20.61 -14.07 19.42
N ALA A 821 21.77 -13.81 18.81
CA ALA A 821 22.14 -12.47 18.32
C ALA A 821 21.66 -12.12 16.89
N GLY A 822 20.76 -12.91 16.28
CA GLY A 822 20.09 -12.51 15.03
C GLY A 822 21.01 -12.27 13.83
N GLY A 823 22.23 -12.84 13.84
CA GLY A 823 23.12 -12.74 12.68
C GLY A 823 22.59 -13.61 11.55
N GLY A 824 22.14 -12.98 10.45
CA GLY A 824 21.68 -13.69 9.26
C GLY A 824 22.65 -14.79 8.77
N PRO A 825 22.16 -15.70 7.90
CA PRO A 825 22.77 -17.01 7.57
C PRO A 825 24.14 -16.97 6.86
N GLY A 826 24.81 -15.82 6.79
CA GLY A 826 26.13 -15.69 6.16
C GLY A 826 27.32 -15.64 7.13
N LYS A 827 27.12 -15.65 8.46
CA LYS A 827 28.18 -15.21 9.39
C LYS A 827 29.02 -16.31 10.07
N SER A 828 28.73 -17.60 9.92
CA SER A 828 29.44 -18.62 10.74
C SER A 828 29.62 -20.01 10.13
N CYS A 829 29.71 -20.14 8.81
CA CYS A 829 30.16 -21.40 8.20
C CYS A 829 31.49 -21.21 7.45
N LEU A 830 32.56 -21.10 8.23
CA LEU A 830 33.90 -21.62 7.94
C LEU A 830 34.61 -21.93 9.25
#